data_AF-A0A2P7BIU4-F1
#
_entry.id   AF-A0A2P7BIU4-F1
#
_cell.length_a   1.000
_cell.length_b   1.000
_cell.length_c   1.000
_cell.angle_alpha   90.00
_cell.angle_beta   90.00
_cell.angle_gamma   90.00
#
_symmetry.space_group_name_H-M   'P 1'
#
loop_
_entity.id
_entity.type
_entity.pdbx_description
1 polymer ?
#
loop_
_entity_poly.entity_id
_entity_poly.type
_entity_poly.pdbx_seq_one_letter_code
_entity_poly.pdbx_strand_id
1 'polypeptide(L)'
;MSMPNIVETTDAAASTSTSYALVAGQSAQGQLAVAGDRDWYRIDLVAGQTYTFGMTATGDAASQVRDTYLRLRDSAGMQIAFDDDSGDGLNSSITFTAITSGTYYLDAGAYNDVSAGQYDLSVATETLPPPPAGSETTDAAASTATTYALAGGQTVRGNLAATGDRDWYRIELVAGQTYTFAMAGSGAAGAQVRDTYLRLRDSTGAQIAFDDDSGEGLNSTISFTATSSGVYYLDAGSYNNAYAGQYDLTVAGPPPQPPQPPFDPGDPLPPARVTETADAAASATTAYSLAIGKSAQGQLGTAGDHDWYGVNLVAGQTYTFAMVGTGISGVNDSYLRLYSGAGAQIAYDDDGGPGGNSTITFTATTSGTYYLDAGAYNDASAGQYGLSATLGSKASYDEMMGAGALIRPGASWSTPGTAASVTWGIRQSSATATDASGNPTPFIAPSAAQIASVQAGLALYSEVANLTFSQVNPGGTTNDATILVGAYSSNVDGAGAFAYYPGSTASGDLAGDIWLNNTSVSTTSLPNGSFSAFAIAHEMGHAMGLAHPGDYNAAPGLPITYANNAQFVQDDHQYSVMSYFDESNTTASYNAYPDTLMLYDILAVQQLYGANMTTRADNTVYGFHSNAGSVYDFAINRDPALCIWDGGGTDTVDASGFGQNQMIDLHDGSFSNMGGFTGNISIAFGAIIENAIGGSGSDTLTGNSASNALTGGAGADTFCFKDFLGVGFSIDTITDFSAQDDTIRLDPAIFTALAPGGPLSADAFHVGSIAADASDRIMYDSGSGALYYDRDGAGGRAAVCFANLSGGLAVTSADFQVA
;
A
#
# COMPACT_ATOMS: atom_id res chain seq x y z
N MET A 1 -10.11 45.24 6.65
CA MET A 1 -10.50 46.50 7.32
C MET A 1 -10.52 46.21 8.81
N SER A 2 -9.77 46.95 9.63
CA SER A 2 -9.83 46.82 11.10
C SER A 2 -11.25 47.13 11.55
N MET A 3 -11.88 46.22 12.30
CA MET A 3 -13.15 46.53 12.96
C MET A 3 -12.89 47.65 14.00
N PRO A 4 -13.88 48.53 14.26
CA PRO A 4 -13.71 49.60 15.24
C PRO A 4 -13.52 49.03 16.66
N ASN A 5 -12.58 49.60 17.41
CA ASN A 5 -12.34 49.23 18.81
C ASN A 5 -13.55 49.59 19.66
N ILE A 6 -13.92 48.70 20.57
CA ILE A 6 -14.90 48.98 21.62
C ILE A 6 -14.21 49.84 22.68
N VAL A 7 -14.86 50.91 23.13
CA VAL A 7 -14.37 51.69 24.27
C VAL A 7 -15.39 51.54 25.38
N GLU A 8 -14.93 51.11 26.54
CA GLU A 8 -15.73 51.10 27.74
C GLU A 8 -16.09 52.55 28.13
N THR A 9 -17.39 52.86 28.19
CA THR A 9 -17.88 54.21 28.53
C THR A 9 -18.65 54.25 29.85
N THR A 10 -19.00 53.07 30.36
CA THR A 10 -19.60 52.79 31.66
C THR A 10 -19.04 51.47 32.17
N ASP A 11 -18.72 51.39 33.45
CA ASP A 11 -18.21 50.20 34.16
C ASP A 11 -18.87 48.89 33.68
N ALA A 12 -18.07 47.93 33.21
CA ALA A 12 -18.57 46.66 32.73
C ALA A 12 -18.97 45.76 33.91
N ALA A 13 -20.15 45.14 33.83
CA ALA A 13 -20.60 44.27 34.92
C ALA A 13 -19.72 43.02 35.02
N ALA A 14 -19.26 42.68 36.23
CA ALA A 14 -18.56 41.42 36.56
C ALA A 14 -19.47 40.17 36.54
N SER A 15 -20.34 40.04 35.54
CA SER A 15 -21.33 38.96 35.41
C SER A 15 -21.83 38.78 33.98
N THR A 16 -22.62 37.74 33.73
CA THR A 16 -23.29 37.48 32.45
C THR A 16 -24.28 38.57 32.01
N SER A 17 -24.56 39.56 32.87
CA SER A 17 -25.41 40.72 32.53
C SER A 17 -24.68 41.86 31.81
N THR A 18 -23.38 41.70 31.49
CA THR A 18 -22.60 42.71 30.77
C THR A 18 -23.24 43.10 29.43
N SER A 19 -23.24 44.41 29.16
CA SER A 19 -23.70 44.98 27.89
C SER A 19 -22.61 44.96 26.81
N TYR A 20 -21.35 44.75 27.18
CA TYR A 20 -20.21 44.74 26.26
C TYR A 20 -20.07 43.37 25.58
N ALA A 21 -19.96 43.40 24.26
CA ALA A 21 -19.83 42.21 23.43
C ALA A 21 -18.71 42.38 22.41
N LEU A 22 -17.83 41.40 22.33
CA LEU A 22 -16.74 41.31 21.39
C LEU A 22 -17.01 40.25 20.33
N VAL A 23 -16.37 40.41 19.19
CA VAL A 23 -16.29 39.39 18.14
C VAL A 23 -14.84 39.17 17.75
N ALA A 24 -14.55 38.05 17.10
CA ALA A 24 -13.22 37.74 16.59
C ALA A 24 -12.64 38.88 15.73
N GLY A 25 -11.40 39.27 15.99
CA GLY A 25 -10.70 40.35 15.31
C GLY A 25 -11.01 41.76 15.83
N GLN A 26 -11.81 41.90 16.90
CA GLN A 26 -12.00 43.17 17.61
C GLN A 26 -11.09 43.30 18.84
N SER A 27 -10.93 44.54 19.30
CA SER A 27 -10.34 44.86 20.60
C SER A 27 -11.27 45.77 21.40
N ALA A 28 -11.12 45.76 22.73
CA ALA A 28 -11.76 46.68 23.65
C ALA A 28 -10.73 47.45 24.46
N GLN A 29 -10.97 48.74 24.70
CA GLN A 29 -10.24 49.53 25.69
C GLN A 29 -11.10 49.62 26.94
N GLY A 30 -10.58 49.16 28.06
CA GLY A 30 -11.28 49.13 29.34
C GLY A 30 -10.51 49.82 30.46
N GLN A 31 -11.19 50.02 31.58
CA GLN A 31 -10.60 50.65 32.76
C GLN A 31 -11.17 50.04 34.03
N LEU A 32 -10.32 49.30 34.76
CA LEU A 32 -10.62 48.87 36.13
C LEU A 32 -10.69 50.12 37.03
N ALA A 33 -11.89 50.44 37.52
CA ALA A 33 -12.19 51.66 38.27
C ALA A 33 -11.55 51.65 39.67
N VAL A 34 -11.46 50.48 40.32
CA VAL A 34 -10.88 50.27 41.66
C VAL A 34 -10.15 48.93 41.75
N ALA A 35 -9.33 48.75 42.79
CA ALA A 35 -8.71 47.45 43.06
C ALA A 35 -9.80 46.41 43.38
N GLY A 36 -9.77 45.27 42.69
CA GLY A 36 -10.78 44.21 42.75
C GLY A 36 -11.99 44.42 41.83
N ASP A 37 -11.92 45.41 40.96
CA ASP A 37 -12.83 45.54 39.84
C ASP A 37 -12.59 44.47 38.78
N ARG A 38 -13.65 44.08 38.06
CA ARG A 38 -13.63 43.04 37.05
C ARG A 38 -14.63 43.33 35.94
N ASP A 39 -14.11 43.36 34.72
CA ASP A 39 -14.88 43.73 33.54
C ASP A 39 -15.16 42.51 32.68
N TRP A 40 -16.45 42.17 32.48
CA TRP A 40 -16.80 41.04 31.63
C TRP A 40 -17.19 41.48 30.23
N TYR A 41 -16.69 40.77 29.22
CA TYR A 41 -17.07 40.94 27.82
C TYR A 41 -17.66 39.64 27.28
N ARG A 42 -18.86 39.73 26.71
CA ARG A 42 -19.53 38.60 26.05
C ARG A 42 -18.88 38.32 24.69
N ILE A 43 -18.69 37.05 24.33
CA ILE A 43 -18.21 36.66 23.00
C ILE A 43 -18.83 35.34 22.54
N ASP A 44 -19.21 35.25 21.27
CA ASP A 44 -19.68 34.01 20.67
C ASP A 44 -18.53 33.28 19.97
N LEU A 45 -18.29 32.02 20.36
CA LEU A 45 -17.25 31.16 19.81
C LEU A 45 -17.86 30.04 18.95
N VAL A 46 -17.11 29.57 17.97
CA VAL A 46 -17.52 28.50 17.04
C VAL A 46 -16.75 27.22 17.36
N ALA A 47 -17.46 26.09 17.45
CA ALA A 47 -16.85 24.78 17.66
C ALA A 47 -15.76 24.49 16.59
N GLY A 48 -14.61 23.98 17.04
CA GLY A 48 -13.45 23.68 16.21
C GLY A 48 -12.57 24.89 15.86
N GLN A 49 -12.97 26.12 16.21
CA GLN A 49 -12.17 27.32 15.97
C GLN A 49 -11.29 27.65 17.18
N THR A 50 -10.02 27.97 16.92
CA THR A 50 -9.07 28.46 17.94
C THR A 50 -9.07 29.99 17.99
N TYR A 51 -9.08 30.51 19.22
CA TYR A 51 -9.06 31.93 19.53
C TYR A 51 -7.93 32.24 20.51
N THR A 52 -7.28 33.39 20.35
CA THR A 52 -6.32 33.94 21.30
C THR A 52 -6.90 35.23 21.89
N PHE A 53 -7.02 35.29 23.20
CA PHE A 53 -7.53 36.44 23.97
C PHE A 53 -6.39 37.06 24.76
N GLY A 54 -6.02 38.30 24.47
CA GLY A 54 -4.93 38.98 25.18
C GLY A 54 -5.43 40.20 25.94
N MET A 55 -4.97 40.42 27.17
CA MET A 55 -5.21 41.64 27.94
C MET A 55 -3.86 42.31 28.21
N THR A 56 -3.70 43.51 27.65
CA THR A 56 -2.48 44.29 27.71
C THR A 56 -2.70 45.51 28.58
N ALA A 57 -1.85 45.75 29.58
CA ALA A 57 -1.85 46.99 30.32
C ALA A 57 -1.58 48.19 29.41
N THR A 58 -2.45 49.21 29.43
CA THR A 58 -2.31 50.42 28.60
C THR A 58 -2.32 51.68 29.45
N GLY A 59 -1.70 52.76 28.95
CA GLY A 59 -1.53 54.02 29.68
C GLY A 59 -0.11 54.26 30.18
N ASP A 60 0.08 55.28 31.04
CA ASP A 60 1.37 55.51 31.69
C ASP A 60 1.53 54.65 32.95
N ALA A 61 2.75 54.55 33.49
CA ALA A 61 3.05 53.71 34.67
C ALA A 61 2.23 54.07 35.93
N ALA A 62 1.56 55.22 35.95
CA ALA A 62 0.68 55.64 37.04
C ALA A 62 -0.80 55.25 36.82
N SER A 63 -1.20 54.95 35.58
CA SER A 63 -2.60 54.78 35.17
C SER A 63 -2.90 53.42 34.53
N GLN A 64 -1.90 52.60 34.25
CA GLN A 64 -2.05 51.24 33.71
C GLN A 64 -2.33 50.20 34.79
N VAL A 65 -3.02 49.12 34.43
CA VAL A 65 -3.06 47.89 35.24
C VAL A 65 -1.63 47.36 35.38
N ARG A 66 -1.20 47.01 36.60
CA ARG A 66 0.22 46.63 36.83
C ARG A 66 0.54 45.20 36.43
N ASP A 67 -0.45 44.33 36.58
CA ASP A 67 -0.36 42.89 36.44
C ASP A 67 -1.76 42.39 36.10
N THR A 68 -1.97 41.99 34.85
CA THR A 68 -3.31 41.67 34.34
C THR A 68 -3.62 40.20 34.58
N TYR A 69 -4.89 39.82 34.70
CA TYR A 69 -5.29 38.44 34.46
C TYR A 69 -6.52 38.38 33.56
N LEU A 70 -6.64 37.28 32.85
CA LEU A 70 -7.82 36.89 32.10
C LEU A 70 -8.40 35.58 32.61
N ARG A 71 -9.72 35.50 32.56
CA ARG A 71 -10.46 34.24 32.67
C ARG A 71 -11.38 34.09 31.48
N LEU A 72 -11.40 32.91 30.88
CA LEU A 72 -12.48 32.51 29.98
C LEU A 72 -13.54 31.77 30.79
N ARG A 73 -14.81 32.11 30.57
CA ARG A 73 -15.96 31.53 31.24
C ARG A 73 -16.98 31.02 30.24
N ASP A 74 -17.67 29.94 30.61
CA ASP A 74 -18.75 29.35 29.82
C ASP A 74 -20.05 30.17 29.89
N SER A 75 -21.09 29.70 29.19
CA SER A 75 -22.42 30.35 29.16
C SER A 75 -23.11 30.48 30.53
N ALA A 76 -22.75 29.65 31.52
CA ALA A 76 -23.25 29.69 32.88
C ALA A 76 -22.40 30.61 33.80
N GLY A 77 -21.28 31.15 33.29
CA GLY A 77 -20.33 31.99 34.03
C GLY A 77 -19.26 31.20 34.80
N MET A 78 -19.18 29.88 34.60
CA MET A 78 -18.16 29.04 35.19
C MET A 78 -16.82 29.25 34.49
N GLN A 79 -15.73 29.38 35.26
CA GLN A 79 -14.38 29.54 34.69
C GLN A 79 -13.94 28.23 34.03
N ILE A 80 -13.45 28.34 32.79
CA ILE A 80 -12.93 27.23 32.00
C ILE A 80 -11.49 27.43 31.53
N ALA A 81 -10.97 28.67 31.58
CA ALA A 81 -9.54 28.96 31.43
C ALA A 81 -9.15 30.18 32.27
N PHE A 82 -7.86 30.29 32.64
CA PHE A 82 -7.28 31.40 33.39
C PHE A 82 -5.83 31.59 32.95
N ASP A 83 -5.41 32.85 32.84
CA ASP A 83 -4.01 33.23 32.61
C ASP A 83 -3.69 34.61 33.21
N ASP A 84 -2.49 34.80 33.75
CA ASP A 84 -2.02 36.07 34.34
C ASP A 84 -0.68 36.59 33.79
N ASP A 85 0.16 35.75 33.17
CA ASP A 85 1.51 36.18 32.75
C ASP A 85 1.99 35.62 31.40
N SER A 86 1.11 35.04 30.58
CA SER A 86 1.51 34.47 29.28
C SER A 86 1.60 35.48 28.13
N GLY A 87 1.31 36.77 28.37
CA GLY A 87 1.52 37.87 27.44
C GLY A 87 2.88 38.58 27.60
N ASP A 88 3.12 39.65 26.85
CA ASP A 88 4.36 40.41 26.96
C ASP A 88 4.50 41.06 28.36
N GLY A 89 5.46 40.62 29.18
CA GLY A 89 5.69 41.18 30.51
C GLY A 89 4.82 40.52 31.59
N LEU A 90 3.94 41.29 32.23
CA LEU A 90 2.93 40.82 33.21
C LEU A 90 1.51 40.91 32.63
N ASN A 91 1.43 40.73 31.31
CA ASN A 91 0.18 40.74 30.56
C ASN A 91 -0.34 39.30 30.46
N SER A 92 -1.65 39.15 30.26
CA SER A 92 -2.30 37.83 30.18
C SER A 92 -2.75 37.52 28.76
N SER A 93 -2.65 36.24 28.39
CA SER A 93 -3.02 35.71 27.08
C SER A 93 -3.58 34.28 27.20
N ILE A 94 -4.81 34.06 26.75
CA ILE A 94 -5.47 32.75 26.70
C ILE A 94 -5.62 32.31 25.25
N THR A 95 -5.08 31.14 24.89
CA THR A 95 -5.40 30.44 23.63
C THR A 95 -6.40 29.32 23.90
N PHE A 96 -7.52 29.29 23.18
CA PHE A 96 -8.62 28.37 23.42
C PHE A 96 -9.28 27.89 22.12
N THR A 97 -9.40 26.58 21.94
CA THR A 97 -10.20 25.95 20.88
C THR A 97 -11.58 25.59 21.43
N ALA A 98 -12.63 26.21 20.90
CA ALA A 98 -13.97 25.94 21.38
C ALA A 98 -14.42 24.53 20.94
N ILE A 99 -14.86 23.70 21.88
CA ILE A 99 -15.42 22.36 21.58
C ILE A 99 -16.91 22.42 21.24
N THR A 100 -17.61 23.47 21.68
CA THR A 100 -19.03 23.72 21.36
C THR A 100 -19.22 25.17 20.94
N SER A 101 -20.04 25.38 19.91
CA SER A 101 -20.44 26.72 19.47
C SER A 101 -21.39 27.32 20.50
N GLY A 102 -21.15 28.55 20.93
CA GLY A 102 -21.99 29.20 21.94
C GLY A 102 -21.39 30.47 22.50
N THR A 103 -22.10 31.04 23.49
CA THR A 103 -21.70 32.28 24.16
C THR A 103 -20.78 31.98 25.35
N TYR A 104 -19.68 32.72 25.41
CA TYR A 104 -18.66 32.71 26.45
C TYR A 104 -18.44 34.13 26.99
N TYR A 105 -17.67 34.25 28.07
CA TYR A 105 -17.34 35.54 28.68
C TYR A 105 -15.85 35.63 29.02
N LEU A 106 -15.23 36.75 28.64
CA LEU A 106 -13.90 37.14 29.10
C LEU A 106 -14.04 37.98 30.36
N ASP A 107 -13.43 37.54 31.46
CA ASP A 107 -13.39 38.22 32.76
C ASP A 107 -11.99 38.81 32.95
N ALA A 108 -11.88 40.12 32.68
CA ALA A 108 -10.65 40.91 32.73
C ALA A 108 -10.48 41.51 34.12
N GLY A 109 -9.26 41.40 34.68
CA GLY A 109 -8.97 41.92 36.01
C GLY A 109 -7.48 42.12 36.28
N ALA A 110 -7.15 42.44 37.53
CA ALA A 110 -5.78 42.59 37.99
C ALA A 110 -5.38 41.43 38.91
N TYR A 111 -4.17 40.89 38.76
CA TYR A 111 -3.71 39.76 39.57
C TYR A 111 -3.84 40.05 41.08
N ASN A 112 -4.35 39.09 41.86
CA ASN A 112 -4.71 39.23 43.27
C ASN A 112 -5.65 40.41 43.61
N ASP A 113 -6.34 40.97 42.61
CA ASP A 113 -7.27 42.09 42.78
C ASP A 113 -6.61 43.35 43.38
N VAL A 114 -5.29 43.52 43.22
CA VAL A 114 -4.51 44.56 43.94
C VAL A 114 -4.32 45.86 43.17
N SER A 115 -4.67 45.91 41.88
CA SER A 115 -4.44 47.10 41.05
C SER A 115 -5.68 47.50 40.25
N ALA A 116 -5.70 48.77 39.87
CA ALA A 116 -6.70 49.42 39.03
C ALA A 116 -5.96 50.14 37.90
N GLY A 117 -6.63 50.41 36.79
CA GLY A 117 -6.00 51.10 35.65
C GLY A 117 -6.56 50.68 34.31
N GLN A 118 -5.96 51.25 33.26
CA GLN A 118 -6.35 51.04 31.87
C GLN A 118 -5.73 49.76 31.28
N TYR A 119 -6.49 49.11 30.40
CA TYR A 119 -6.05 47.93 29.65
C TYR A 119 -6.72 47.88 28.27
N ASP A 120 -6.08 47.16 27.34
CA ASP A 120 -6.64 46.79 26.05
C ASP A 120 -6.84 45.27 26.00
N LEU A 121 -8.05 44.84 25.69
CA LEU A 121 -8.42 43.45 25.44
C LEU A 121 -8.43 43.21 23.93
N SER A 122 -7.81 42.13 23.46
CA SER A 122 -7.76 41.75 22.04
C SER A 122 -8.27 40.33 21.84
N VAL A 123 -8.96 40.11 20.72
CA VAL A 123 -9.41 38.78 20.30
C VAL A 123 -8.89 38.49 18.90
N ALA A 124 -8.04 37.49 18.76
CA ALA A 124 -7.58 36.98 17.47
C ALA A 124 -8.12 35.57 17.21
N THR A 125 -8.34 35.23 15.95
CA THR A 125 -8.49 33.84 15.52
C THR A 125 -7.16 33.35 15.00
N GLU A 126 -6.68 32.24 15.55
CA GLU A 126 -5.52 31.55 14.97
C GLU A 126 -6.01 30.45 14.04
N THR A 127 -5.45 30.42 12.84
CA THR A 127 -5.39 29.18 12.05
C THR A 127 -4.17 28.42 12.53
N LEU A 128 -4.29 27.70 13.65
CA LEU A 128 -3.30 26.69 14.01
C LEU A 128 -3.40 25.53 13.01
N PRO A 129 -2.28 24.87 12.68
CA PRO A 129 -2.35 23.58 12.02
C PRO A 129 -3.29 22.67 12.83
N PRO A 130 -4.13 21.86 12.17
CA PRO A 130 -4.99 20.91 12.88
C PRO A 130 -4.14 20.06 13.83
N PRO A 131 -4.69 19.61 14.97
CA PRO A 131 -4.02 18.65 15.83
C PRO A 131 -3.50 17.49 14.96
N PRO A 132 -2.33 16.93 15.26
CA PRO A 132 -1.83 15.77 14.53
C PRO A 132 -2.93 14.69 14.43
N ALA A 133 -3.05 14.04 13.27
CA ALA A 133 -4.05 13.00 13.07
C ALA A 133 -3.92 11.91 14.15
N GLY A 134 -5.05 11.46 14.72
CA GLY A 134 -5.04 10.50 15.83
C GLY A 134 -4.91 11.11 17.23
N SER A 135 -4.85 12.44 17.33
CA SER A 135 -4.95 13.15 18.62
C SER A 135 -6.27 12.80 19.33
N GLU A 136 -6.21 12.83 20.66
CA GLU A 136 -7.30 12.47 21.53
C GLU A 136 -8.52 13.38 21.31
N THR A 137 -9.70 12.77 21.12
CA THR A 137 -10.98 13.48 20.95
C THR A 137 -11.99 13.19 22.06
N THR A 138 -11.72 12.13 22.83
CA THR A 138 -12.42 11.66 24.04
C THR A 138 -11.38 11.05 24.98
N ASP A 139 -11.57 11.17 26.28
CA ASP A 139 -10.69 10.65 27.33
C ASP A 139 -10.16 9.23 27.05
N ALA A 140 -8.83 9.06 27.00
CA ALA A 140 -8.19 7.78 26.70
C ALA A 140 -8.23 6.85 27.93
N ALA A 141 -8.65 5.60 27.72
CA ALA A 141 -8.76 4.67 28.85
C ALA A 141 -7.37 4.32 29.42
N ALA A 142 -7.22 4.36 30.74
CA ALA A 142 -6.03 3.92 31.48
C ALA A 142 -5.83 2.38 31.54
N SER A 143 -6.10 1.67 30.43
CA SER A 143 -6.08 0.21 30.34
C SER A 143 -5.87 -0.29 28.90
N THR A 144 -5.75 -1.61 28.74
CA THR A 144 -5.67 -2.27 27.42
C THR A 144 -6.95 -2.13 26.58
N ALA A 145 -8.04 -1.57 27.13
CA ALA A 145 -9.27 -1.27 26.41
C ALA A 145 -9.23 0.08 25.67
N THR A 146 -8.10 0.79 25.68
CA THR A 146 -7.94 2.04 24.92
C THR A 146 -8.20 1.82 23.43
N THR A 147 -8.93 2.75 22.82
CA THR A 147 -9.18 2.78 21.37
C THR A 147 -8.14 3.62 20.62
N TYR A 148 -7.24 4.29 21.35
CA TYR A 148 -6.19 5.14 20.77
C TYR A 148 -4.97 4.32 20.41
N ALA A 149 -4.51 4.46 19.17
CA ALA A 149 -3.35 3.77 18.65
C ALA A 149 -2.31 4.76 18.09
N LEU A 150 -1.03 4.43 18.24
CA LEU A 150 0.10 5.25 17.83
C LEU A 150 1.13 4.40 17.08
N ALA A 151 1.72 4.95 16.03
CA ALA A 151 2.70 4.25 15.18
C ALA A 151 4.07 4.95 15.21
N GLY A 152 5.13 4.22 14.83
CA GLY A 152 6.47 4.78 14.65
C GLY A 152 6.47 5.95 13.65
N GLY A 153 7.07 7.07 14.03
CA GLY A 153 7.10 8.31 13.26
C GLY A 153 5.90 9.25 13.49
N GLN A 154 4.93 8.87 14.33
CA GLN A 154 3.78 9.72 14.65
C GLN A 154 4.01 10.59 15.89
N THR A 155 3.28 11.70 15.95
CA THR A 155 3.06 12.50 17.16
C THR A 155 1.56 12.69 17.31
N VAL A 156 1.03 12.52 18.52
CA VAL A 156 -0.37 12.82 18.85
C VAL A 156 -0.43 13.79 20.00
N ARG A 157 -1.53 14.54 20.06
CA ARG A 157 -1.84 15.41 21.20
C ARG A 157 -2.87 14.72 22.09
N GLY A 158 -2.55 14.58 23.37
CA GLY A 158 -3.45 14.09 24.40
C GLY A 158 -3.75 15.16 25.45
N ASN A 159 -4.69 14.86 26.35
CA ASN A 159 -5.08 15.74 27.43
C ASN A 159 -5.46 14.96 28.69
N LEU A 160 -4.62 15.05 29.71
CA LEU A 160 -4.95 14.55 31.05
C LEU A 160 -6.11 15.38 31.61
N ALA A 161 -7.31 14.80 31.66
CA ALA A 161 -8.56 15.47 32.01
C ALA A 161 -8.61 15.91 33.48
N ALA A 162 -7.86 15.24 34.37
CA ALA A 162 -7.75 15.60 35.78
C ALA A 162 -6.41 15.17 36.41
N THR A 163 -6.11 15.68 37.61
CA THR A 163 -4.94 15.20 38.37
C THR A 163 -5.11 13.71 38.68
N GLY A 164 -4.11 12.90 38.29
CA GLY A 164 -4.13 11.44 38.43
C GLY A 164 -4.81 10.68 37.32
N ASP A 165 -5.19 11.40 36.26
CA ASP A 165 -5.56 10.80 34.99
C ASP A 165 -4.35 10.17 34.29
N ARG A 166 -4.63 9.17 33.44
CA ARG A 166 -3.63 8.42 32.68
C ARG A 166 -4.22 7.93 31.36
N ASP A 167 -3.48 8.21 30.30
CA ASP A 167 -3.93 7.90 28.95
C ASP A 167 -3.08 6.77 28.38
N TRP A 168 -3.73 5.70 27.94
CA TRP A 168 -3.01 4.60 27.28
C TRP A 168 -3.14 4.71 25.76
N TYR A 169 -2.02 4.52 25.07
CA TYR A 169 -1.96 4.40 23.61
C TYR A 169 -1.44 3.02 23.23
N ARG A 170 -2.19 2.30 22.41
CA ARG A 170 -1.76 1.03 21.81
C ARG A 170 -0.68 1.29 20.76
N ILE A 171 0.42 0.54 20.82
CA ILE A 171 1.52 0.64 19.84
C ILE A 171 2.03 -0.75 19.46
N GLU A 172 2.42 -0.92 18.20
CA GLU A 172 3.07 -2.15 17.72
C GLU A 172 4.57 -1.92 17.53
N LEU A 173 5.37 -2.78 18.16
CA LEU A 173 6.83 -2.74 18.07
C LEU A 173 7.33 -3.98 17.36
N VAL A 174 8.44 -3.86 16.63
CA VAL A 174 9.09 -4.96 15.91
C VAL A 174 10.34 -5.41 16.67
N ALA A 175 10.51 -6.71 16.87
CA ALA A 175 11.69 -7.29 17.52
C ALA A 175 12.99 -6.82 16.84
N GLY A 176 13.98 -6.45 17.65
CA GLY A 176 15.28 -5.97 17.20
C GLY A 176 15.31 -4.49 16.81
N GLN A 177 14.16 -3.81 16.68
CA GLN A 177 14.11 -2.37 16.40
C GLN A 177 14.16 -1.54 17.68
N THR A 178 14.81 -0.38 17.59
CA THR A 178 14.90 0.59 18.68
C THR A 178 13.96 1.77 18.42
N TYR A 179 13.10 2.04 19.39
CA TYR A 179 12.14 3.13 19.40
C TYR A 179 12.45 4.09 20.53
N THR A 180 12.21 5.36 20.31
CA THR A 180 12.26 6.43 21.32
C THR A 180 10.87 7.00 21.46
N PHE A 181 10.30 6.92 22.66
CA PHE A 181 9.00 7.49 22.99
C PHE A 181 9.25 8.74 23.83
N ALA A 182 8.71 9.88 23.43
CA ALA A 182 8.87 11.15 24.14
C ALA A 182 7.51 11.75 24.44
N MET A 183 7.29 12.17 25.68
CA MET A 183 6.09 12.91 26.09
C MET A 183 6.53 14.29 26.57
N ALA A 184 5.96 15.33 25.96
CA ALA A 184 6.23 16.71 26.31
C ALA A 184 4.93 17.44 26.63
N GLY A 185 4.93 18.28 27.67
CA GLY A 185 3.81 19.20 27.90
C GLY A 185 3.55 20.07 26.67
N SER A 186 2.30 20.14 26.23
CA SER A 186 1.88 20.94 25.08
C SER A 186 0.68 21.82 25.44
N GLY A 187 0.44 22.89 24.67
CA GLY A 187 -0.63 23.85 24.94
C GLY A 187 -0.15 25.18 25.55
N ALA A 188 -1.08 26.06 25.91
CA ALA A 188 -0.77 27.37 26.49
C ALA A 188 -0.10 27.22 27.87
N ALA A 189 0.70 28.20 28.30
CA ALA A 189 1.35 28.13 29.61
C ALA A 189 0.28 28.05 30.72
N GLY A 190 0.43 27.06 31.60
CA GLY A 190 -0.59 26.73 32.61
C GLY A 190 -1.62 25.67 32.20
N ALA A 191 -1.79 25.40 30.90
CA ALA A 191 -2.65 24.33 30.37
C ALA A 191 -1.86 23.06 29.95
N GLN A 192 -0.53 23.13 29.95
CA GLN A 192 0.36 22.01 29.64
C GLN A 192 0.67 21.14 30.87
N VAL A 193 0.90 19.84 30.63
CA VAL A 193 1.49 18.95 31.65
C VAL A 193 2.92 19.42 31.94
N ARG A 194 3.17 19.90 33.16
CA ARG A 194 4.44 20.56 33.52
C ARG A 194 5.58 19.59 33.86
N ASP A 195 5.22 18.37 34.21
CA ASP A 195 6.12 17.32 34.68
C ASP A 195 5.50 15.99 34.27
N THR A 196 5.98 15.47 33.14
CA THR A 196 5.40 14.30 32.47
C THR A 196 6.04 13.03 33.02
N TYR A 197 5.32 11.91 33.00
CA TYR A 197 5.99 10.61 33.00
C TYR A 197 5.41 9.72 31.92
N LEU A 198 6.24 8.79 31.47
CA LEU A 198 5.89 7.79 30.51
C LEU A 198 6.22 6.40 31.06
N ARG A 199 5.35 5.43 30.77
CA ARG A 199 5.62 4.00 30.97
C ARG A 199 5.41 3.26 29.67
N LEU A 200 6.30 2.34 29.37
CA LEU A 200 6.05 1.31 28.38
C LEU A 200 5.53 0.05 29.08
N ARG A 201 4.48 -0.54 28.53
CA ARG A 201 3.83 -1.75 29.04
C ARG A 201 3.77 -2.84 27.96
N ASP A 202 3.85 -4.10 28.38
CA ASP A 202 3.66 -5.25 27.50
C ASP A 202 2.18 -5.50 27.15
N SER A 203 1.92 -6.53 26.35
CA SER A 203 0.58 -6.89 25.88
C SER A 203 -0.41 -7.26 27.00
N THR A 204 0.08 -7.63 28.19
CA THR A 204 -0.74 -7.91 29.38
C THR A 204 -1.01 -6.68 30.24
N GLY A 205 -0.39 -5.54 29.89
CA GLY A 205 -0.43 -4.29 30.64
C GLY A 205 0.63 -4.19 31.74
N ALA A 206 1.56 -5.14 31.84
CA ALA A 206 2.64 -5.08 32.82
C ALA A 206 3.69 -4.05 32.40
N GLN A 207 4.17 -3.24 33.35
CA GLN A 207 5.18 -2.21 33.07
C GLN A 207 6.54 -2.86 32.80
N ILE A 208 7.16 -2.46 31.68
CA ILE A 208 8.47 -2.95 31.24
C ILE A 208 9.51 -1.83 31.08
N ALA A 209 9.09 -0.56 30.94
CA ALA A 209 9.98 0.60 31.06
C ALA A 209 9.24 1.79 31.68
N PHE A 210 10.00 2.74 32.24
CA PHE A 210 9.49 3.96 32.87
C PHE A 210 10.53 5.07 32.75
N ASP A 211 10.07 6.29 32.50
CA ASP A 211 10.87 7.51 32.57
C ASP A 211 10.00 8.72 32.94
N ASP A 212 10.55 9.66 33.70
CA ASP A 212 9.92 10.92 34.10
C ASP A 212 10.72 12.17 33.67
N ASP A 213 12.06 12.14 33.71
CA ASP A 213 12.86 13.37 33.59
C ASP A 213 13.97 13.32 32.51
N SER A 214 13.97 12.35 31.59
CA SER A 214 15.08 12.19 30.62
C SER A 214 14.93 13.01 29.32
N GLY A 215 13.86 13.79 29.17
CA GLY A 215 13.62 14.71 28.05
C GLY A 215 14.12 16.15 28.30
N GLU A 216 13.71 17.11 27.47
CA GLU A 216 14.02 18.53 27.73
C GLU A 216 13.22 19.05 28.93
N GLY A 217 13.90 19.57 29.96
CA GLY A 217 13.23 20.06 31.16
C GLY A 217 12.78 18.92 32.09
N LEU A 218 11.48 18.85 32.39
CA LEU A 218 10.81 17.79 33.16
C LEU A 218 9.95 16.89 32.25
N ASN A 219 10.37 16.77 30.99
CA ASN A 219 9.71 15.90 30.02
C ASN A 219 10.30 14.49 30.11
N SER A 220 9.52 13.50 29.70
CA SER A 220 9.89 12.08 29.79
C SER A 220 10.25 11.51 28.44
N THR A 221 11.25 10.63 28.39
CA THR A 221 11.73 9.98 27.18
C THR A 221 12.21 8.55 27.47
N ILE A 222 11.63 7.56 26.79
CA ILE A 222 12.02 6.14 26.87
C ILE A 222 12.66 5.72 25.55
N SER A 223 13.90 5.24 25.59
CA SER A 223 14.52 4.50 24.47
C SER A 223 14.43 3.00 24.74
N PHE A 224 13.83 2.23 23.82
CA PHE A 224 13.56 0.82 23.99
C PHE A 224 13.84 0.01 22.72
N THR A 225 14.62 -1.06 22.84
CA THR A 225 14.79 -2.08 21.79
C THR A 225 13.84 -3.24 22.05
N ALA A 226 12.88 -3.46 21.17
CA ALA A 226 11.89 -4.52 21.38
C ALA A 226 12.54 -5.90 21.25
N THR A 227 12.28 -6.80 22.21
CA THR A 227 12.78 -8.17 22.19
C THR A 227 11.85 -9.15 21.45
N SER A 228 10.59 -8.74 21.25
CA SER A 228 9.55 -9.50 20.56
C SER A 228 8.65 -8.55 19.78
N SER A 229 8.23 -8.95 18.58
CA SER A 229 7.25 -8.20 17.79
C SER A 229 5.87 -8.37 18.40
N GLY A 230 5.05 -7.31 18.41
CA GLY A 230 3.67 -7.39 18.90
C GLY A 230 3.18 -6.11 19.54
N VAL A 231 2.06 -6.22 20.27
CA VAL A 231 1.37 -5.09 20.90
C VAL A 231 2.00 -4.73 22.24
N TYR A 232 2.20 -3.43 22.43
CA TYR A 232 2.64 -2.76 23.65
C TYR A 232 1.72 -1.57 23.92
N TYR A 233 1.84 -0.96 25.10
CA TYR A 233 1.07 0.23 25.46
C TYR A 233 1.97 1.32 26.06
N LEU A 234 1.78 2.55 25.63
CA LEU A 234 2.34 3.75 26.27
C LEU A 234 1.32 4.27 27.29
N ASP A 235 1.71 4.37 28.55
CA ASP A 235 0.90 4.90 29.66
C ASP A 235 1.45 6.29 30.02
N ALA A 236 0.77 7.31 29.49
CA ALA A 236 1.11 8.73 29.61
C ALA A 236 0.46 9.33 30.87
N GLY A 237 1.22 10.09 31.65
CA GLY A 237 0.72 10.73 32.87
C GLY A 237 1.60 11.86 33.37
N SER A 238 1.34 12.32 34.59
CA SER A 238 2.13 13.38 35.24
C SER A 238 2.79 12.91 36.54
N TYR A 239 3.99 13.41 36.84
CA TYR A 239 4.75 12.94 38.00
C TYR A 239 3.94 13.12 39.29
N ASN A 240 3.95 12.09 40.15
CA ASN A 240 3.10 12.00 41.34
C ASN A 240 1.60 12.27 41.11
N ASN A 241 1.11 12.12 39.86
CA ASN A 241 -0.26 12.39 39.47
C ASN A 241 -0.69 13.85 39.76
N ALA A 242 0.28 14.78 39.78
CA ALA A 242 0.09 16.13 40.32
C ALA A 242 -0.45 17.14 39.30
N TYR A 243 -0.40 16.83 38.00
CA TYR A 243 -0.74 17.76 36.93
C TYR A 243 -1.77 17.18 35.97
N ALA A 244 -2.67 18.04 35.51
CA ALA A 244 -3.59 17.82 34.40
C ALA A 244 -3.17 18.76 33.25
N GLY A 245 -3.67 18.51 32.04
CA GLY A 245 -3.41 19.36 30.89
C GLY A 245 -2.94 18.61 29.65
N GLN A 246 -2.60 19.39 28.63
CA GLN A 246 -2.23 18.90 27.30
C GLN A 246 -0.77 18.45 27.23
N TYR A 247 -0.53 17.43 26.41
CA TYR A 247 0.80 16.93 26.08
C TYR A 247 0.85 16.43 24.64
N ASP A 248 2.03 16.46 24.06
CA ASP A 248 2.34 15.81 22.79
C ASP A 248 3.14 14.53 23.07
N LEU A 249 2.68 13.41 22.55
CA LEU A 249 3.32 12.10 22.64
C LEU A 249 3.87 11.71 21.27
N THR A 250 5.19 11.61 21.18
CA THR A 250 5.95 11.34 19.96
C THR A 250 6.61 9.97 20.01
N VAL A 251 6.59 9.26 18.87
CA VAL A 251 7.31 8.00 18.67
C VAL A 251 8.36 8.19 17.58
N ALA A 252 9.63 8.31 17.96
CA ALA A 252 10.76 8.37 17.05
C ALA A 252 11.39 6.98 16.89
N GLY A 253 11.25 6.40 15.71
CA GLY A 253 11.77 5.10 15.30
C GLY A 253 11.33 4.87 13.85
N PRO A 254 11.86 3.88 13.12
CA PRO A 254 11.25 3.53 11.85
C PRO A 254 9.75 3.30 12.10
N PRO A 255 8.83 3.78 11.23
CA PRO A 255 7.50 3.19 11.22
C PRO A 255 7.72 1.67 11.19
N PRO A 256 6.86 0.84 11.80
CA PRO A 256 6.91 -0.57 11.48
C PRO A 256 7.03 -0.64 9.95
N GLN A 257 8.18 -1.10 9.43
CA GLN A 257 8.17 -1.71 8.12
C GLN A 257 7.06 -2.74 8.28
N PRO A 258 6.04 -2.77 7.41
CA PRO A 258 5.02 -3.79 7.53
C PRO A 258 5.79 -5.08 7.77
N PRO A 259 5.61 -5.76 8.93
CA PRO A 259 5.71 -7.20 8.87
C PRO A 259 4.85 -7.51 7.65
N GLN A 260 5.40 -8.24 6.68
CA GLN A 260 4.51 -9.01 5.81
C GLN A 260 3.40 -9.50 6.74
N PRO A 261 2.14 -9.06 6.56
CA PRO A 261 1.10 -9.54 7.43
C PRO A 261 1.26 -11.07 7.43
N PRO A 262 1.05 -11.80 8.53
CA PRO A 262 0.50 -13.13 8.31
C PRO A 262 -0.69 -12.87 7.40
N PHE A 263 -0.55 -13.20 6.10
CA PHE A 263 -1.38 -12.69 5.02
C PHE A 263 -2.78 -12.40 5.54
N ASP A 264 -3.11 -11.12 5.58
CA ASP A 264 -4.44 -10.67 5.88
C ASP A 264 -5.18 -10.74 4.54
N PRO A 265 -6.17 -11.63 4.35
CA PRO A 265 -7.07 -11.64 3.21
C PRO A 265 -7.84 -10.32 3.03
N GLY A 266 -7.67 -9.35 3.94
CA GLY A 266 -8.13 -7.98 3.85
C GLY A 266 -7.17 -7.01 3.16
N ASP A 267 -6.33 -7.44 2.20
CA ASP A 267 -6.01 -6.49 1.13
C ASP A 267 -7.32 -6.30 0.35
N PRO A 268 -7.95 -5.11 0.38
CA PRO A 268 -9.17 -4.87 -0.38
C PRO A 268 -8.92 -5.33 -1.82
N LEU A 269 -9.95 -5.85 -2.49
CA LEU A 269 -10.05 -5.81 -3.96
C LEU A 269 -9.27 -4.60 -4.46
N PRO A 270 -8.35 -4.76 -5.43
CA PRO A 270 -7.22 -3.85 -5.65
C PRO A 270 -7.66 -2.42 -5.37
N PRO A 271 -7.15 -1.77 -4.32
CA PRO A 271 -7.64 -0.46 -3.92
C PRO A 271 -7.56 0.43 -5.15
N ALA A 272 -8.73 0.88 -5.62
CA ALA A 272 -8.98 1.48 -6.92
C ALA A 272 -7.70 2.06 -7.55
N ARG A 273 -7.10 1.32 -8.49
CA ARG A 273 -6.15 1.91 -9.43
C ARG A 273 -6.84 3.15 -9.98
N VAL A 274 -6.19 4.30 -9.86
CA VAL A 274 -6.79 5.55 -10.31
C VAL A 274 -6.78 5.51 -11.83
N THR A 275 -7.89 5.13 -12.44
CA THR A 275 -8.05 5.21 -13.88
C THR A 275 -8.48 6.63 -14.24
N GLU A 276 -7.68 7.27 -15.07
CA GLU A 276 -8.08 8.49 -15.73
C GLU A 276 -9.30 8.20 -16.62
N THR A 277 -10.45 8.79 -16.28
CA THR A 277 -11.71 8.60 -17.03
C THR A 277 -12.07 9.79 -17.92
N ALA A 278 -11.35 10.90 -17.71
CA ALA A 278 -11.41 12.15 -18.45
C ALA A 278 -10.04 12.84 -18.33
N ASP A 279 -9.64 13.52 -19.39
CA ASP A 279 -8.39 14.28 -19.50
C ASP A 279 -8.00 14.99 -18.20
N ALA A 280 -6.87 14.61 -17.61
CA ALA A 280 -6.36 15.24 -16.40
C ALA A 280 -5.88 16.66 -16.73
N ALA A 281 -6.21 17.62 -15.86
CA ALA A 281 -5.77 18.99 -16.12
C ALA A 281 -4.24 19.08 -15.98
N ALA A 282 -3.58 19.77 -16.91
CA ALA A 282 -2.16 20.13 -16.86
C ALA A 282 -1.84 21.22 -15.80
N SER A 283 -2.47 21.16 -14.62
CA SER A 283 -2.25 22.10 -13.52
C SER A 283 -2.78 21.57 -12.18
N ALA A 284 -2.54 22.34 -11.12
CA ALA A 284 -3.05 22.06 -9.77
C ALA A 284 -4.59 22.00 -9.65
N THR A 285 -5.34 22.35 -10.70
CA THR A 285 -6.81 22.19 -10.75
C THR A 285 -7.26 20.78 -11.13
N THR A 286 -6.33 19.85 -11.32
CA THR A 286 -6.66 18.44 -11.59
C THR A 286 -7.59 17.87 -10.52
N ALA A 287 -8.51 17.00 -10.95
CA ALA A 287 -9.40 16.26 -10.06
C ALA A 287 -8.78 14.93 -9.58
N TYR A 288 -7.65 14.54 -10.16
CA TYR A 288 -7.00 13.26 -9.86
C TYR A 288 -6.02 13.41 -8.70
N SER A 289 -6.10 12.46 -7.77
CA SER A 289 -5.16 12.30 -6.67
C SER A 289 -4.62 10.88 -6.64
N LEU A 290 -3.33 10.72 -6.41
CA LEU A 290 -2.68 9.43 -6.27
C LEU A 290 -2.19 9.25 -4.82
N ALA A 291 -2.75 8.26 -4.14
CA ALA A 291 -2.33 7.93 -2.78
C ALA A 291 -0.99 7.17 -2.79
N ILE A 292 -0.20 7.33 -1.72
CA ILE A 292 1.05 6.56 -1.55
C ILE A 292 0.71 5.07 -1.42
N GLY A 293 1.48 4.24 -2.13
CA GLY A 293 1.25 2.80 -2.25
C GLY A 293 0.18 2.43 -3.28
N LYS A 294 -0.17 3.34 -4.21
CA LYS A 294 -1.10 3.08 -5.32
C LYS A 294 -0.45 3.43 -6.66
N SER A 295 -1.12 2.98 -7.73
CA SER A 295 -0.85 3.39 -9.10
C SER A 295 -2.04 4.12 -9.71
N ALA A 296 -1.76 4.88 -10.76
CA ALA A 296 -2.74 5.52 -11.61
C ALA A 296 -2.40 5.19 -13.07
N GLN A 297 -3.41 5.09 -13.92
CA GLN A 297 -3.18 4.94 -15.35
C GLN A 297 -4.00 5.91 -16.16
N GLY A 298 -3.33 6.44 -17.15
CA GLY A 298 -3.82 7.53 -17.95
C GLY A 298 -3.36 7.42 -19.39
N GLN A 299 -3.73 8.43 -20.16
CA GLN A 299 -3.43 8.50 -21.57
C GLN A 299 -3.17 9.94 -21.98
N LEU A 300 -1.94 10.20 -22.43
CA LEU A 300 -1.63 11.41 -23.16
C LEU A 300 -2.36 11.37 -24.50
N GLY A 301 -3.38 12.20 -24.68
CA GLY A 301 -4.26 12.21 -25.85
C GLY A 301 -3.58 12.77 -27.10
N THR A 302 -2.66 13.72 -26.95
CA THR A 302 -1.90 14.31 -28.06
C THR A 302 -0.44 14.60 -27.68
N ALA A 303 0.40 14.95 -28.67
CA ALA A 303 1.75 15.42 -28.41
C ALA A 303 1.70 16.77 -27.67
N GLY A 304 2.44 16.89 -26.56
CA GLY A 304 2.40 18.03 -25.63
C GLY A 304 1.26 18.02 -24.62
N ASP A 305 0.60 16.88 -24.49
CA ASP A 305 -0.36 16.65 -23.42
C ASP A 305 0.34 16.39 -22.08
N HIS A 306 -0.32 16.80 -20.98
CA HIS A 306 0.22 16.72 -19.64
C HIS A 306 -0.86 16.47 -18.61
N ASP A 307 -0.67 15.41 -17.82
CA ASP A 307 -1.65 14.97 -16.85
C ASP A 307 -1.13 15.15 -15.44
N TRP A 308 -1.79 16.01 -14.65
CA TRP A 308 -1.39 16.25 -13.28
C TRP A 308 -2.14 15.37 -12.29
N TYR A 309 -1.42 14.86 -11.29
CA TYR A 309 -1.95 14.09 -10.16
C TYR A 309 -1.50 14.69 -8.84
N GLY A 310 -2.45 15.01 -7.96
CA GLY A 310 -2.14 15.44 -6.59
C GLY A 310 -1.66 14.29 -5.72
N VAL A 311 -0.55 14.48 -5.00
CA VAL A 311 0.00 13.48 -4.06
C VAL A 311 0.27 14.13 -2.70
N ASN A 312 -0.15 13.48 -1.62
CA ASN A 312 0.05 14.01 -0.26
C ASN A 312 1.31 13.38 0.35
N LEU A 313 2.31 14.22 0.63
CA LEU A 313 3.61 13.81 1.16
C LEU A 313 3.78 14.27 2.61
N VAL A 314 4.60 13.55 3.37
CA VAL A 314 4.95 13.84 4.76
C VAL A 314 6.43 14.23 4.82
N ALA A 315 6.73 15.36 5.48
CA ALA A 315 8.10 15.83 5.66
C ALA A 315 9.00 14.76 6.30
N GLY A 316 10.24 14.66 5.82
CA GLY A 316 11.25 13.70 6.27
C GLY A 316 11.12 12.30 5.64
N GLN A 317 10.03 12.00 4.94
CA GLN A 317 9.86 10.73 4.24
C GLN A 317 10.44 10.78 2.82
N THR A 318 11.02 9.67 2.38
CA THR A 318 11.48 9.48 1.01
C THR A 318 10.43 8.71 0.21
N TYR A 319 10.14 9.22 -0.98
CA TYR A 319 9.20 8.64 -1.91
C TYR A 319 9.88 8.40 -3.24
N THR A 320 9.46 7.36 -3.95
CA THR A 320 9.83 7.14 -5.35
C THR A 320 8.56 7.18 -6.20
N PHE A 321 8.57 8.01 -7.23
CA PHE A 321 7.53 8.13 -8.23
C PHE A 321 8.07 7.65 -9.57
N ALA A 322 7.28 6.89 -10.32
CA ALA A 322 7.69 6.42 -11.64
C ALA A 322 6.57 6.61 -12.65
N MET A 323 6.98 6.83 -13.90
CA MET A 323 6.10 6.85 -15.07
C MET A 323 6.61 5.81 -16.06
N VAL A 324 5.74 4.90 -16.49
CA VAL A 324 6.08 3.83 -17.42
C VAL A 324 5.08 3.83 -18.56
N GLY A 325 5.56 3.73 -19.80
CA GLY A 325 4.70 3.50 -20.96
C GLY A 325 3.99 2.15 -20.86
N THR A 326 2.66 2.12 -20.98
CA THR A 326 1.87 0.89 -20.82
C THR A 326 1.13 0.50 -22.08
N GLY A 327 0.94 -0.81 -22.28
CA GLY A 327 0.21 -1.35 -23.42
C GLY A 327 0.91 -1.15 -24.78
N ILE A 328 0.20 -1.47 -25.86
CA ILE A 328 0.74 -1.45 -27.24
C ILE A 328 0.95 -0.05 -27.83
N SER A 329 0.42 0.98 -27.17
CA SER A 329 0.50 2.38 -27.56
C SER A 329 1.09 3.21 -26.41
N GLY A 330 1.99 2.61 -25.64
CA GLY A 330 2.61 3.25 -24.48
C GLY A 330 3.45 4.47 -24.87
N VAL A 331 3.59 5.41 -23.93
CA VAL A 331 4.58 6.49 -24.05
C VAL A 331 5.97 5.87 -24.05
N ASN A 332 6.70 5.99 -25.16
CA ASN A 332 7.99 5.30 -25.33
C ASN A 332 9.16 5.95 -24.56
N ASP A 333 9.05 7.26 -24.34
CA ASP A 333 10.06 8.13 -23.74
C ASP A 333 9.32 9.10 -22.82
N SER A 334 9.18 8.72 -21.56
CA SER A 334 8.37 9.47 -20.60
C SER A 334 9.14 10.64 -20.01
N TYR A 335 8.42 11.60 -19.45
CA TYR A 335 9.02 12.71 -18.73
C TYR A 335 8.17 13.04 -17.52
N LEU A 336 8.68 12.67 -16.34
CA LEU A 336 8.00 12.88 -15.07
C LEU A 336 8.55 14.13 -14.40
N ARG A 337 7.65 14.99 -13.91
CA ARG A 337 8.00 16.16 -13.10
C ARG A 337 7.25 16.15 -11.79
N LEU A 338 7.88 16.69 -10.75
CA LEU A 338 7.28 16.91 -9.43
C LEU A 338 7.23 18.42 -9.15
N TYR A 339 6.06 18.90 -8.76
CA TYR A 339 5.80 20.28 -8.37
C TYR A 339 5.40 20.37 -6.90
N SER A 340 5.85 21.41 -6.22
CA SER A 340 5.36 21.81 -4.89
C SER A 340 3.90 22.26 -4.95
N GLY A 341 3.20 22.29 -3.80
CA GLY A 341 1.85 22.83 -3.70
C GLY A 341 1.71 24.31 -4.10
N ALA A 342 2.80 25.07 -4.18
CA ALA A 342 2.84 26.44 -4.71
C ALA A 342 3.00 26.50 -6.24
N GLY A 343 3.11 25.36 -6.93
CA GLY A 343 3.25 25.26 -8.38
C GLY A 343 4.69 25.42 -8.89
N ALA A 344 5.70 25.38 -8.02
CA ALA A 344 7.11 25.38 -8.44
C ALA A 344 7.59 23.95 -8.71
N GLN A 345 8.21 23.70 -9.87
CA GLN A 345 8.86 22.42 -10.18
C GLN A 345 10.07 22.23 -9.26
N ILE A 346 10.16 21.08 -8.60
CA ILE A 346 11.20 20.76 -7.62
C ILE A 346 12.05 19.54 -8.00
N ALA A 347 11.52 18.64 -8.83
CA ALA A 347 12.28 17.52 -9.38
C ALA A 347 11.72 17.15 -10.76
N TYR A 348 12.53 16.47 -11.56
CA TYR A 348 12.14 15.90 -12.84
C TYR A 348 13.08 14.76 -13.21
N ASP A 349 12.62 13.89 -14.11
CA ASP A 349 13.40 12.80 -14.67
C ASP A 349 12.78 12.34 -16.00
N ASP A 350 13.59 11.95 -16.98
CA ASP A 350 13.20 11.37 -18.28
C ASP A 350 13.62 9.90 -18.39
N ASP A 351 14.88 9.55 -18.11
CA ASP A 351 15.46 8.22 -18.35
C ASP A 351 15.94 7.47 -17.07
N GLY A 352 15.37 7.76 -15.89
CA GLY A 352 15.77 7.16 -14.63
C GLY A 352 15.18 5.77 -14.35
N GLY A 353 14.11 5.40 -15.05
CA GLY A 353 13.45 4.10 -15.02
C GLY A 353 13.89 3.18 -16.17
N PRO A 354 13.31 1.98 -16.29
CA PRO A 354 13.71 1.01 -17.31
C PRO A 354 13.52 1.52 -18.75
N GLY A 355 14.56 1.48 -19.58
CA GLY A 355 14.50 1.97 -20.95
C GLY A 355 14.44 3.50 -21.01
N GLY A 356 13.44 4.06 -21.70
CA GLY A 356 13.18 5.51 -21.73
C GLY A 356 12.09 5.95 -20.73
N ASN A 357 11.91 5.18 -19.65
CA ASN A 357 10.90 5.48 -18.64
C ASN A 357 11.50 6.33 -17.52
N SER A 358 10.67 7.07 -16.78
CA SER A 358 11.14 8.05 -15.81
C SER A 358 10.92 7.60 -14.37
N THR A 359 11.82 7.98 -13.47
CA THR A 359 11.73 7.72 -12.02
C THR A 359 12.34 8.86 -11.20
N ILE A 360 11.56 9.42 -10.27
CA ILE A 360 12.00 10.44 -9.33
C ILE A 360 12.05 9.84 -7.93
N THR A 361 13.20 9.92 -7.25
CA THR A 361 13.29 9.69 -5.79
C THR A 361 13.45 11.01 -5.05
N PHE A 362 12.54 11.30 -4.12
CA PHE A 362 12.41 12.59 -3.46
C PHE A 362 12.14 12.45 -1.96
N THR A 363 12.95 13.12 -1.14
CA THR A 363 12.68 13.29 0.30
C THR A 363 11.92 14.59 0.53
N ALA A 364 10.67 14.49 0.98
CA ALA A 364 9.84 15.67 1.21
C ALA A 364 10.40 16.53 2.35
N THR A 365 10.57 17.83 2.11
CA THR A 365 11.04 18.77 3.13
C THR A 365 9.91 19.41 3.92
N THR A 366 8.70 19.43 3.34
CA THR A 366 7.46 19.90 3.99
C THR A 366 6.33 18.91 3.74
N SER A 367 5.45 18.75 4.73
CA SER A 367 4.22 17.96 4.57
C SER A 367 3.19 18.77 3.78
N GLY A 368 2.41 18.11 2.93
CA GLY A 368 1.35 18.74 2.16
C GLY A 368 1.16 18.11 0.80
N THR A 369 0.32 18.75 -0.02
CA THR A 369 0.05 18.32 -1.39
C THR A 369 1.16 18.79 -2.34
N TYR A 370 1.65 17.86 -3.14
CA TYR A 370 2.52 18.04 -4.28
C TYR A 370 1.79 17.57 -5.54
N TYR A 371 2.32 17.86 -6.72
CA TYR A 371 1.73 17.45 -7.98
C TYR A 371 2.75 16.73 -8.84
N LEU A 372 2.41 15.52 -9.28
CA LEU A 372 3.10 14.83 -10.36
C LEU A 372 2.53 15.33 -11.68
N ASP A 373 3.39 15.51 -12.66
CA ASP A 373 3.08 15.91 -14.03
C ASP A 373 3.64 14.83 -14.95
N ALA A 374 2.74 14.01 -15.49
CA ALA A 374 3.04 13.00 -16.49
C ALA A 374 3.06 13.63 -17.88
N GLY A 375 4.15 13.44 -18.60
CA GLY A 375 4.31 13.88 -19.99
C GLY A 375 5.23 12.95 -20.77
N ALA A 376 5.44 13.30 -22.04
CA ALA A 376 6.44 12.67 -22.89
C ALA A 376 7.67 13.58 -23.02
N TYR A 377 8.86 13.00 -23.18
CA TYR A 377 10.06 13.78 -23.40
C TYR A 377 9.95 14.66 -24.66
N ASN A 378 10.36 15.93 -24.53
CA ASN A 378 10.18 16.97 -25.55
C ASN A 378 8.76 17.10 -26.10
N ASP A 379 7.74 16.69 -25.33
CA ASP A 379 6.34 16.73 -25.75
C ASP A 379 6.10 15.94 -27.06
N ALA A 380 6.96 14.96 -27.34
CA ALA A 380 7.10 14.39 -28.67
C ALA A 380 6.03 13.34 -29.02
N SER A 381 5.40 12.72 -28.01
CA SER A 381 4.48 11.61 -28.22
C SER A 381 3.24 11.66 -27.33
N ALA A 382 2.17 11.07 -27.85
CA ALA A 382 0.98 10.66 -27.12
C ALA A 382 1.10 9.17 -26.75
N GLY A 383 0.29 8.68 -25.81
CA GLY A 383 0.29 7.26 -25.46
C GLY A 383 -0.26 6.97 -24.07
N GLN A 384 -0.45 5.68 -23.79
CA GLN A 384 -0.85 5.19 -22.47
C GLN A 384 0.35 5.17 -21.52
N TYR A 385 0.09 5.42 -20.24
CA TYR A 385 1.11 5.32 -19.21
C TYR A 385 0.51 4.83 -17.89
N GLY A 386 1.39 4.30 -17.06
CA GLY A 386 1.16 4.09 -15.63
C GLY A 386 2.03 5.01 -14.80
N LEU A 387 1.48 5.49 -13.70
CA LEU A 387 2.16 6.25 -12.66
C LEU A 387 2.12 5.47 -11.35
N SER A 388 3.21 5.47 -10.61
CA SER A 388 3.25 4.94 -9.25
C SER A 388 3.77 5.96 -8.26
N ALA A 389 3.28 5.87 -7.02
CA ALA A 389 3.77 6.63 -5.89
C ALA A 389 4.08 5.68 -4.73
N THR A 390 5.36 5.49 -4.40
CA THR A 390 5.81 4.49 -3.44
C THR A 390 6.58 5.15 -2.30
N LEU A 391 6.33 4.69 -1.06
CA LEU A 391 7.16 5.06 0.09
C LEU A 391 8.47 4.26 0.02
N GLY A 392 9.61 4.94 0.09
CA GLY A 392 10.93 4.32 0.00
C GLY A 392 11.74 4.84 -1.17
N SER A 393 12.78 4.08 -1.54
CA SER A 393 13.78 4.45 -2.55
C SER A 393 13.71 3.63 -3.83
N LYS A 394 12.67 2.80 -4.00
CA LYS A 394 12.40 2.04 -5.21
C LYS A 394 10.91 2.20 -5.55
N ALA A 395 10.61 2.32 -6.84
CA ALA A 395 9.24 2.34 -7.31
C ALA A 395 8.59 0.96 -7.13
N SER A 396 7.27 0.92 -7.01
CA SER A 396 6.47 -0.30 -7.09
C SER A 396 5.58 -0.21 -8.32
N TYR A 397 5.55 -1.26 -9.13
CA TYR A 397 4.81 -1.29 -10.39
C TYR A 397 3.54 -2.13 -10.27
N ASP A 398 2.48 -1.68 -10.95
CA ASP A 398 1.29 -2.50 -11.18
C ASP A 398 1.50 -3.43 -12.39
N GLU A 399 0.46 -4.19 -12.74
CA GLU A 399 0.51 -5.19 -13.81
C GLU A 399 0.93 -4.60 -15.17
N MET A 400 0.36 -3.46 -15.53
CA MET A 400 0.61 -2.85 -16.84
C MET A 400 1.98 -2.15 -16.87
N MET A 401 2.41 -1.55 -15.75
CA MET A 401 3.75 -0.98 -15.62
C MET A 401 4.84 -2.06 -15.64
N GLY A 402 4.63 -3.18 -14.95
CA GLY A 402 5.56 -4.31 -14.96
C GLY A 402 5.75 -4.91 -16.36
N ALA A 403 4.65 -5.15 -17.08
CA ALA A 403 4.71 -5.58 -18.48
C ALA A 403 5.34 -4.52 -19.40
N GLY A 404 4.98 -3.23 -19.21
CA GLY A 404 5.55 -2.11 -19.96
C GLY A 404 7.06 -1.98 -19.80
N ALA A 405 7.58 -2.26 -18.59
CA ALA A 405 9.01 -2.26 -18.30
C ALA A 405 9.80 -3.34 -19.07
N LEU A 406 9.15 -4.39 -19.55
CA LEU A 406 9.75 -5.44 -20.37
C LEU A 406 9.70 -5.12 -21.87
N ILE A 407 8.80 -4.24 -22.32
CA ILE A 407 8.60 -3.96 -23.74
C ILE A 407 9.55 -2.86 -24.20
N ARG A 408 10.09 -2.99 -25.43
CA ARG A 408 10.90 -1.95 -26.08
C ARG A 408 10.30 -1.57 -27.44
N PRO A 409 10.31 -0.28 -27.83
CA PRO A 409 9.78 0.15 -29.11
C PRO A 409 10.46 -0.57 -30.29
N GLY A 410 9.66 -1.21 -31.15
CA GLY A 410 10.14 -1.88 -32.36
C GLY A 410 10.74 -3.27 -32.16
N ALA A 411 10.79 -3.80 -30.94
CA ALA A 411 11.29 -5.13 -30.64
C ALA A 411 10.16 -6.19 -30.70
N SER A 412 9.56 -6.40 -31.88
CA SER A 412 8.52 -7.43 -32.07
C SER A 412 8.52 -8.03 -33.48
N TRP A 413 8.08 -9.28 -33.61
CA TRP A 413 8.03 -9.99 -34.92
C TRP A 413 6.87 -9.57 -35.83
N SER A 414 5.85 -8.96 -35.25
CA SER A 414 4.67 -8.41 -35.90
C SER A 414 4.35 -7.06 -35.29
N THR A 415 3.35 -6.37 -35.84
CA THR A 415 2.79 -5.19 -35.16
C THR A 415 2.28 -5.62 -33.77
N PRO A 416 2.62 -4.90 -32.69
CA PRO A 416 2.11 -5.21 -31.35
C PRO A 416 0.59 -5.41 -31.32
N GLY A 417 0.14 -6.42 -30.57
CA GLY A 417 -1.25 -6.86 -30.49
C GLY A 417 -1.70 -7.78 -31.64
N THR A 418 -0.80 -8.19 -32.53
CA THR A 418 -1.13 -9.10 -33.66
C THR A 418 -0.29 -10.37 -33.63
N ALA A 419 -0.90 -11.50 -33.99
CA ALA A 419 -0.23 -12.79 -34.05
C ALA A 419 1.00 -12.77 -34.97
N ALA A 420 2.03 -13.56 -34.64
CA ALA A 420 3.23 -13.71 -35.46
C ALA A 420 3.55 -15.18 -35.74
N SER A 421 4.12 -15.43 -36.92
CA SER A 421 4.65 -16.73 -37.32
C SER A 421 6.12 -16.60 -37.66
N VAL A 422 6.96 -17.32 -36.94
CA VAL A 422 8.42 -17.22 -37.03
C VAL A 422 9.02 -18.60 -37.33
N THR A 423 10.01 -18.63 -38.22
CA THR A 423 10.76 -19.87 -38.48
C THR A 423 11.95 -19.98 -37.54
N TRP A 424 12.27 -21.18 -37.07
CA TRP A 424 13.45 -21.39 -36.23
C TRP A 424 14.25 -22.62 -36.66
N GLY A 425 15.51 -22.73 -36.25
CA GLY A 425 16.32 -23.90 -36.54
C GLY A 425 17.58 -24.01 -35.68
N ILE A 426 18.17 -25.21 -35.65
CA ILE A 426 19.48 -25.41 -35.04
C ILE A 426 20.55 -25.00 -36.04
N ARG A 427 21.39 -24.05 -35.65
CA ARG A 427 22.40 -23.47 -36.53
C ARG A 427 23.33 -24.57 -37.06
N GLN A 428 23.56 -24.58 -38.38
CA GLN A 428 24.44 -25.56 -39.01
C GLN A 428 25.92 -25.21 -38.81
N SER A 429 26.26 -23.93 -38.94
CA SER A 429 27.63 -23.43 -38.76
C SER A 429 27.64 -21.91 -38.60
N SER A 430 28.70 -21.39 -37.98
CA SER A 430 29.05 -19.96 -38.01
C SER A 430 30.56 -19.79 -38.07
N ALA A 431 31.02 -18.95 -39.00
CA ALA A 431 32.42 -18.55 -39.09
C ALA A 431 32.75 -17.31 -38.25
N THR A 432 31.72 -16.67 -37.67
CA THR A 432 31.80 -15.41 -36.93
C THR A 432 31.11 -15.53 -35.58
N ALA A 433 31.08 -16.73 -35.00
CA ALA A 433 30.55 -16.92 -33.65
C ALA A 433 31.38 -16.11 -32.65
N THR A 434 30.70 -15.45 -31.73
CA THR A 434 31.31 -14.68 -30.65
C THR A 434 30.73 -15.08 -29.31
N ASP A 435 31.44 -14.74 -28.24
CA ASP A 435 30.85 -14.66 -26.91
C ASP A 435 29.99 -13.39 -26.77
N ALA A 436 29.33 -13.21 -25.61
CA ALA A 436 28.42 -12.07 -25.40
C ALA A 436 29.14 -10.70 -25.42
N SER A 437 30.47 -10.69 -25.24
CA SER A 437 31.31 -9.49 -25.33
C SER A 437 31.84 -9.23 -26.74
N GLY A 438 31.45 -10.05 -27.73
CA GLY A 438 31.89 -9.92 -29.12
C GLY A 438 33.27 -10.52 -29.41
N ASN A 439 33.88 -11.27 -28.48
CA ASN A 439 35.14 -11.95 -28.73
C ASN A 439 34.91 -13.19 -29.60
N PRO A 440 35.72 -13.45 -30.64
CA PRO A 440 35.57 -14.64 -31.47
C PRO A 440 35.68 -15.95 -30.68
N THR A 441 34.73 -16.85 -30.86
CA THR A 441 34.70 -18.19 -30.26
C THR A 441 34.50 -19.27 -31.32
N PRO A 442 34.94 -20.52 -31.07
CA PRO A 442 34.55 -21.64 -31.91
C PRO A 442 33.04 -21.87 -31.82
N PHE A 443 32.37 -21.97 -32.96
CA PHE A 443 30.99 -22.43 -33.03
C PHE A 443 30.86 -23.86 -32.51
N ILE A 444 29.86 -24.10 -31.67
CA ILE A 444 29.48 -25.41 -31.16
C ILE A 444 28.02 -25.67 -31.51
N ALA A 445 27.72 -26.88 -31.99
CA ALA A 445 26.35 -27.31 -32.20
C ALA A 445 25.68 -27.62 -30.84
N PRO A 446 24.45 -27.12 -30.58
CA PRO A 446 23.70 -27.48 -29.39
C PRO A 446 23.52 -29.00 -29.22
N SER A 447 23.56 -29.47 -27.97
CA SER A 447 23.34 -30.89 -27.64
C SER A 447 21.87 -31.29 -27.77
N ALA A 448 21.58 -32.59 -27.81
CA ALA A 448 20.19 -33.08 -27.83
C ALA A 448 19.37 -32.60 -26.62
N ALA A 449 19.98 -32.51 -25.43
CA ALA A 449 19.30 -32.02 -24.23
C ALA A 449 19.01 -30.51 -24.31
N GLN A 450 19.94 -29.72 -24.85
CA GLN A 450 19.73 -28.30 -25.11
C GLN A 450 18.65 -28.08 -26.17
N ILE A 451 18.64 -28.86 -27.26
CA ILE A 451 17.61 -28.79 -28.30
C ILE A 451 16.22 -29.10 -27.74
N ALA A 452 16.09 -30.11 -26.89
CA ALA A 452 14.82 -30.42 -26.22
C ALA A 452 14.36 -29.27 -25.31
N SER A 453 15.27 -28.65 -24.56
CA SER A 453 14.96 -27.49 -23.73
C SER A 453 14.59 -26.25 -24.55
N VAL A 454 15.21 -26.04 -25.72
CA VAL A 454 14.82 -24.98 -26.67
C VAL A 454 13.40 -25.19 -27.18
N GLN A 455 13.03 -26.42 -27.52
CA GLN A 455 11.67 -26.76 -27.94
C GLN A 455 10.66 -26.51 -26.82
N ALA A 456 11.00 -26.85 -25.58
CA ALA A 456 10.17 -26.54 -24.41
C ALA A 456 10.04 -25.02 -24.17
N GLY A 457 11.14 -24.27 -24.29
CA GLY A 457 11.13 -22.80 -24.19
C GLY A 457 10.24 -22.15 -25.23
N LEU A 458 10.33 -22.56 -26.50
CA LEU A 458 9.43 -22.07 -27.57
C LEU A 458 7.97 -22.41 -27.27
N ALA A 459 7.70 -23.59 -26.69
CA ALA A 459 6.35 -23.98 -26.30
C ALA A 459 5.77 -23.02 -25.26
N LEU A 460 6.53 -22.65 -24.21
CA LEU A 460 6.09 -21.71 -23.17
C LEU A 460 5.57 -20.38 -23.75
N TYR A 461 6.27 -19.78 -24.71
CA TYR A 461 5.83 -18.53 -25.35
C TYR A 461 4.60 -18.72 -26.26
N SER A 462 4.54 -19.82 -27.03
CA SER A 462 3.38 -20.11 -27.89
C SER A 462 2.13 -20.57 -27.13
N GLU A 463 2.30 -21.07 -25.90
CA GLU A 463 1.17 -21.43 -25.03
C GLU A 463 0.44 -20.19 -24.53
N VAL A 464 1.15 -19.10 -24.23
CA VAL A 464 0.53 -17.92 -23.60
C VAL A 464 0.09 -16.85 -24.61
N ALA A 465 0.70 -16.81 -25.80
CA ALA A 465 0.46 -15.78 -26.82
C ALA A 465 0.35 -16.37 -28.23
N ASN A 466 -0.22 -15.62 -29.17
CA ASN A 466 -0.44 -16.05 -30.56
C ASN A 466 0.85 -16.04 -31.40
N LEU A 467 1.83 -16.81 -30.95
CA LEU A 467 3.12 -17.06 -31.60
C LEU A 467 3.12 -18.47 -32.19
N THR A 468 3.43 -18.59 -33.49
CA THR A 468 3.58 -19.88 -34.15
C THR A 468 5.02 -20.09 -34.59
N PHE A 469 5.66 -21.15 -34.08
CA PHE A 469 7.02 -21.50 -34.42
C PHE A 469 7.08 -22.67 -35.41
N SER A 470 7.72 -22.46 -36.56
CA SER A 470 7.92 -23.50 -37.57
C SER A 470 9.39 -23.89 -37.68
N GLN A 471 9.75 -25.11 -37.26
CA GLN A 471 11.13 -25.56 -37.35
C GLN A 471 11.54 -25.85 -38.80
N VAL A 472 12.62 -25.24 -39.26
CA VAL A 472 13.25 -25.54 -40.55
C VAL A 472 14.20 -26.72 -40.37
N ASN A 473 14.08 -27.71 -41.26
CA ASN A 473 14.81 -28.98 -41.20
C ASN A 473 14.69 -29.73 -39.84
N PRO A 474 13.49 -30.14 -39.40
CA PRO A 474 13.30 -30.83 -38.13
C PRO A 474 14.19 -32.07 -37.96
N GLY A 475 14.87 -32.16 -36.81
CA GLY A 475 15.85 -33.23 -36.53
C GLY A 475 17.22 -33.04 -37.19
N GLY A 476 17.41 -31.99 -37.98
CA GLY A 476 18.67 -31.59 -38.59
C GLY A 476 19.11 -30.19 -38.18
N THR A 477 20.02 -29.62 -38.97
CA THR A 477 20.54 -28.26 -38.80
C THR A 477 20.28 -27.42 -40.05
N THR A 478 20.22 -26.10 -39.91
CA THR A 478 20.01 -25.15 -41.00
C THR A 478 20.69 -23.82 -40.69
N ASN A 479 20.98 -23.01 -41.72
CA ASN A 479 21.26 -21.58 -41.57
C ASN A 479 20.16 -20.73 -42.24
N ASP A 480 19.07 -21.36 -42.68
CA ASP A 480 17.97 -20.76 -43.45
C ASP A 480 16.69 -20.67 -42.60
N ALA A 481 16.78 -20.10 -41.40
CA ALA A 481 15.64 -19.81 -40.53
C ALA A 481 15.76 -18.39 -39.96
N THR A 482 14.65 -17.83 -39.50
CA THR A 482 14.64 -16.49 -38.87
C THR A 482 15.37 -16.50 -37.54
N ILE A 483 15.05 -17.46 -36.66
CA ILE A 483 15.74 -17.66 -35.38
C ILE A 483 16.70 -18.84 -35.50
N LEU A 484 17.99 -18.64 -35.28
CA LEU A 484 18.97 -19.72 -35.24
C LEU A 484 19.56 -19.89 -33.85
N VAL A 485 19.55 -21.13 -33.35
CA VAL A 485 20.16 -21.47 -32.06
C VAL A 485 21.54 -22.08 -32.25
N GLY A 486 22.54 -21.45 -31.64
CA GLY A 486 23.93 -21.91 -31.61
C GLY A 486 24.46 -22.01 -30.19
N ALA A 487 25.67 -22.55 -30.04
CA ALA A 487 26.38 -22.60 -28.77
C ALA A 487 27.85 -22.20 -28.92
N TYR A 488 28.45 -21.82 -27.79
CA TYR A 488 29.86 -21.49 -27.66
C TYR A 488 30.38 -21.91 -26.27
N SER A 489 31.63 -21.59 -25.96
CA SER A 489 32.18 -21.76 -24.61
C SER A 489 33.11 -20.61 -24.27
N SER A 490 32.75 -19.83 -23.25
CA SER A 490 33.57 -18.74 -22.71
C SER A 490 33.43 -18.67 -21.18
N ASN A 491 34.51 -18.29 -20.50
CA ASN A 491 34.49 -17.92 -19.07
C ASN A 491 34.82 -16.44 -18.87
N VAL A 492 34.85 -15.67 -19.96
CA VAL A 492 35.45 -14.32 -20.00
C VAL A 492 34.38 -13.24 -20.04
N ASP A 493 33.22 -13.52 -20.63
CA ASP A 493 32.11 -12.58 -20.84
C ASP A 493 31.17 -12.47 -19.64
N GLY A 494 31.14 -13.49 -18.78
CA GLY A 494 30.28 -13.52 -17.59
C GLY A 494 28.81 -13.83 -17.89
N ALA A 495 28.49 -14.21 -19.13
CA ALA A 495 27.12 -14.49 -19.57
C ALA A 495 26.80 -16.00 -19.56
N GLY A 496 25.57 -16.35 -19.15
CA GLY A 496 25.06 -17.72 -19.20
C GLY A 496 24.62 -18.13 -20.61
N ALA A 497 24.01 -17.20 -21.31
CA ALA A 497 23.63 -17.25 -22.72
C ALA A 497 23.41 -15.79 -23.17
N PHE A 498 23.08 -15.59 -24.45
CA PHE A 498 22.59 -14.31 -24.94
C PHE A 498 21.70 -14.50 -26.18
N ALA A 499 20.86 -13.52 -26.45
CA ALA A 499 20.01 -13.47 -27.63
C ALA A 499 19.92 -12.07 -28.23
N TYR A 500 19.45 -12.00 -29.46
CA TYR A 500 19.16 -10.75 -30.15
C TYR A 500 17.65 -10.50 -30.19
N TYR A 501 17.26 -9.24 -30.04
CA TYR A 501 15.86 -8.82 -30.18
C TYR A 501 15.29 -9.11 -31.59
N PRO A 502 13.95 -9.14 -31.73
CA PRO A 502 13.29 -9.19 -33.03
C PRO A 502 13.74 -8.08 -33.98
N GLY A 503 13.64 -8.35 -35.27
CA GLY A 503 14.09 -7.44 -36.31
C GLY A 503 13.78 -8.00 -37.70
N SER A 504 14.76 -7.92 -38.61
CA SER A 504 14.63 -8.50 -39.95
C SER A 504 14.40 -10.01 -39.87
N THR A 505 13.44 -10.53 -40.63
CA THR A 505 13.16 -11.98 -40.67
C THR A 505 14.05 -12.76 -41.65
N ALA A 506 14.99 -12.08 -42.30
CA ALA A 506 15.91 -12.68 -43.25
C ALA A 506 16.92 -13.57 -42.53
N SER A 507 17.13 -14.80 -43.02
CA SER A 507 18.02 -15.80 -42.39
C SER A 507 19.51 -15.42 -42.31
N GLY A 508 19.92 -14.34 -42.98
CA GLY A 508 21.27 -13.79 -42.89
C GLY A 508 21.43 -12.69 -41.84
N ASP A 509 20.33 -12.28 -41.19
CA ASP A 509 20.33 -11.34 -40.07
C ASP A 509 20.56 -12.09 -38.75
N LEU A 510 20.97 -11.38 -37.70
CA LEU A 510 21.16 -11.94 -36.35
C LEU A 510 19.92 -11.78 -35.48
N ALA A 511 18.92 -10.99 -35.91
CA ALA A 511 17.70 -10.76 -35.17
C ALA A 511 17.05 -12.08 -34.71
N GLY A 512 16.76 -12.18 -33.41
CA GLY A 512 16.18 -13.38 -32.80
C GLY A 512 17.14 -14.54 -32.54
N ASP A 513 18.40 -14.50 -33.00
CA ASP A 513 19.34 -15.59 -32.76
C ASP A 513 19.66 -15.78 -31.27
N ILE A 514 19.91 -17.03 -30.89
CA ILE A 514 20.16 -17.43 -29.50
C ILE A 514 21.47 -18.20 -29.40
N TRP A 515 22.28 -17.86 -28.41
CA TRP A 515 23.62 -18.41 -28.21
C TRP A 515 23.80 -18.94 -26.79
N LEU A 516 23.97 -20.25 -26.65
CA LEU A 516 24.13 -20.93 -25.37
C LEU A 516 25.61 -21.04 -24.98
N ASN A 517 25.98 -20.60 -23.77
CA ASN A 517 27.33 -20.77 -23.26
C ASN A 517 27.47 -22.12 -22.53
N ASN A 518 28.18 -23.08 -23.10
CA ASN A 518 28.32 -24.43 -22.52
C ASN A 518 29.16 -24.50 -21.23
N THR A 519 29.74 -23.38 -20.78
CA THR A 519 30.37 -23.26 -19.47
C THR A 519 29.35 -23.02 -18.36
N SER A 520 28.15 -22.53 -18.70
CA SER A 520 27.08 -22.15 -17.78
C SER A 520 25.81 -22.99 -18.00
N VAL A 521 25.43 -23.24 -19.26
CA VAL A 521 24.28 -24.05 -19.65
C VAL A 521 24.71 -25.50 -19.85
N SER A 522 24.09 -26.42 -19.09
CA SER A 522 24.36 -27.86 -19.16
C SER A 522 24.11 -28.42 -20.56
N THR A 523 24.95 -29.38 -20.97
CA THR A 523 24.82 -30.08 -22.26
C THR A 523 24.16 -31.45 -22.13
N THR A 524 23.89 -31.93 -20.92
CA THR A 524 23.44 -33.31 -20.68
C THR A 524 22.13 -33.42 -19.90
N SER A 525 21.84 -32.49 -19.00
CA SER A 525 20.62 -32.52 -18.17
C SER A 525 20.19 -31.09 -17.82
N LEU A 526 18.97 -30.75 -18.23
CA LEU A 526 18.33 -29.44 -18.03
C LEU A 526 16.90 -29.68 -17.54
N PRO A 527 16.70 -30.20 -16.31
CA PRO A 527 15.35 -30.37 -15.78
C PRO A 527 14.69 -28.99 -15.58
N ASN A 528 13.35 -28.99 -15.51
CA ASN A 528 12.60 -27.82 -15.04
C ASN A 528 13.08 -27.42 -13.63
N GLY A 529 12.93 -26.15 -13.29
CA GLY A 529 13.48 -25.57 -12.06
C GLY A 529 15.00 -25.33 -12.05
N SER A 530 15.73 -25.79 -13.08
CA SER A 530 17.19 -25.58 -13.16
C SER A 530 17.57 -24.29 -13.87
N PHE A 531 18.70 -23.70 -13.46
CA PHE A 531 19.29 -22.53 -14.12
C PHE A 531 19.44 -22.72 -15.64
N SER A 532 19.79 -23.92 -16.11
CA SER A 532 19.99 -24.16 -17.55
C SER A 532 18.68 -24.10 -18.36
N ALA A 533 17.57 -24.60 -17.80
CA ALA A 533 16.27 -24.50 -18.45
C ALA A 533 15.75 -23.05 -18.39
N PHE A 534 15.89 -22.41 -17.22
CA PHE A 534 15.57 -21.00 -16.99
C PHE A 534 16.31 -20.06 -17.96
N ALA A 535 17.63 -20.20 -18.09
CA ALA A 535 18.43 -19.37 -18.99
C ALA A 535 17.96 -19.49 -20.45
N ILE A 536 17.57 -20.69 -20.89
CA ILE A 536 17.00 -20.86 -22.23
C ILE A 536 15.65 -20.14 -22.35
N ALA A 537 14.76 -20.28 -21.36
CA ALA A 537 13.46 -19.58 -21.37
C ALA A 537 13.63 -18.04 -21.36
N HIS A 538 14.62 -17.54 -20.63
CA HIS A 538 15.03 -16.14 -20.59
C HIS A 538 15.51 -15.64 -21.96
N GLU A 539 16.44 -16.34 -22.62
CA GLU A 539 16.94 -15.91 -23.94
C GLU A 539 15.86 -15.97 -25.02
N MET A 540 14.89 -16.89 -24.89
CA MET A 540 13.72 -16.89 -25.77
C MET A 540 12.89 -15.62 -25.59
N GLY A 541 12.85 -15.05 -24.38
CA GLY A 541 12.17 -13.78 -24.08
C GLY A 541 12.76 -12.62 -24.86
N HIS A 542 14.09 -12.48 -24.83
CA HIS A 542 14.80 -11.50 -25.67
C HIS A 542 14.49 -11.73 -27.15
N ALA A 543 14.56 -12.97 -27.63
CA ALA A 543 14.21 -13.31 -29.01
C ALA A 543 12.73 -13.07 -29.35
N MET A 544 11.83 -12.96 -28.35
CA MET A 544 10.42 -12.60 -28.50
C MET A 544 10.15 -11.11 -28.27
N GLY A 545 11.14 -10.33 -27.86
CA GLY A 545 11.01 -8.87 -27.69
C GLY A 545 10.93 -8.37 -26.26
N LEU A 546 11.14 -9.25 -25.27
CA LEU A 546 11.16 -8.86 -23.86
C LEU A 546 12.57 -8.46 -23.46
N ALA A 547 12.72 -7.28 -22.88
CA ALA A 547 13.95 -6.82 -22.25
C ALA A 547 14.03 -7.30 -20.79
N HIS A 548 15.17 -7.08 -20.15
CA HIS A 548 15.22 -7.14 -18.69
C HIS A 548 14.27 -6.09 -18.08
N PRO A 549 13.69 -6.36 -16.90
CA PRO A 549 12.87 -5.39 -16.18
C PRO A 549 13.59 -4.08 -15.85
N GLY A 550 14.92 -4.07 -15.75
CA GLY A 550 15.72 -2.86 -15.59
C GLY A 550 16.95 -2.78 -16.48
N ASP A 551 17.62 -1.65 -16.48
CA ASP A 551 18.77 -1.35 -17.35
C ASP A 551 20.10 -1.88 -16.78
N TYR A 552 20.20 -3.20 -16.72
CA TYR A 552 21.41 -3.93 -16.35
C TYR A 552 21.69 -5.05 -17.35
N ASN A 553 22.97 -5.40 -17.50
CA ASN A 553 23.42 -6.48 -18.36
C ASN A 553 24.63 -7.17 -17.74
N ALA A 554 24.70 -8.50 -17.87
CA ALA A 554 25.86 -9.27 -17.44
C ALA A 554 27.14 -8.76 -18.13
N ALA A 555 28.17 -8.49 -17.34
CA ALA A 555 29.46 -8.06 -17.86
C ALA A 555 30.61 -8.49 -16.94
N PRO A 556 31.83 -8.66 -17.47
CA PRO A 556 32.96 -9.17 -16.70
C PRO A 556 33.31 -8.26 -15.52
N GLY A 557 33.28 -8.81 -14.30
CA GLY A 557 33.74 -8.14 -13.09
C GLY A 557 32.80 -7.06 -12.52
N LEU A 558 31.57 -6.93 -13.05
CA LEU A 558 30.55 -6.04 -12.49
C LEU A 558 29.57 -6.85 -11.64
N PRO A 559 29.53 -6.67 -10.30
CA PRO A 559 28.50 -7.30 -9.48
C PRO A 559 27.15 -6.61 -9.76
N ILE A 560 26.21 -7.37 -10.31
CA ILE A 560 24.82 -6.95 -10.47
C ILE A 560 24.07 -7.43 -9.23
N THR A 561 23.42 -6.52 -8.51
CA THR A 561 22.73 -6.80 -7.25
C THR A 561 21.40 -6.08 -7.22
N TYR A 562 20.37 -6.71 -6.65
CA TYR A 562 19.03 -6.14 -6.58
C TYR A 562 19.04 -4.72 -5.98
N ALA A 563 19.74 -4.55 -4.84
CA ALA A 563 19.84 -3.27 -4.16
C ALA A 563 20.30 -2.12 -5.07
N ASN A 564 21.31 -2.36 -5.91
CA ASN A 564 21.94 -1.32 -6.74
C ASN A 564 21.40 -1.23 -8.17
N ASN A 565 20.77 -2.30 -8.68
CA ASN A 565 20.48 -2.43 -10.12
C ASN A 565 18.99 -2.62 -10.42
N ALA A 566 18.21 -3.20 -9.51
CA ALA A 566 16.76 -3.28 -9.70
C ALA A 566 16.16 -1.87 -9.64
N GLN A 567 15.44 -1.47 -10.68
CA GLN A 567 14.83 -0.13 -10.78
C GLN A 567 13.47 -0.03 -10.09
N PHE A 568 12.79 -1.18 -9.86
CA PHE A 568 11.54 -1.26 -9.12
C PHE A 568 11.48 -2.53 -8.25
N VAL A 569 10.50 -2.60 -7.35
CA VAL A 569 10.43 -3.64 -6.32
C VAL A 569 10.23 -5.03 -6.92
N GLN A 570 9.31 -5.16 -7.87
CA GLN A 570 8.92 -6.42 -8.53
C GLN A 570 9.89 -6.87 -9.63
N ASP A 571 11.11 -6.33 -9.66
CA ASP A 571 12.17 -6.82 -10.53
C ASP A 571 12.88 -8.01 -9.85
N ASP A 572 12.27 -9.19 -9.94
CA ASP A 572 12.83 -10.47 -9.53
C ASP A 572 12.13 -11.66 -10.24
N HIS A 573 12.60 -12.88 -9.94
CA HIS A 573 12.06 -14.12 -10.49
C HIS A 573 10.63 -14.44 -10.06
N GLN A 574 10.05 -13.78 -9.05
CA GLN A 574 8.65 -13.96 -8.69
C GLN A 574 7.74 -13.41 -9.80
N TYR A 575 8.16 -12.32 -10.44
CA TYR A 575 7.34 -11.60 -11.42
C TYR A 575 7.78 -11.79 -12.87
N SER A 576 9.07 -12.06 -13.11
CA SER A 576 9.61 -12.17 -14.47
C SER A 576 10.81 -13.10 -14.58
N VAL A 577 10.79 -14.00 -15.56
CA VAL A 577 11.97 -14.79 -15.96
C VAL A 577 13.06 -13.93 -16.59
N MET A 578 12.73 -12.70 -16.98
CA MET A 578 13.68 -11.72 -17.52
C MET A 578 14.49 -11.01 -16.43
N SER A 579 14.15 -11.18 -15.16
CA SER A 579 14.96 -10.64 -14.06
C SER A 579 16.24 -11.46 -13.83
N TYR A 580 17.24 -10.84 -13.20
CA TYR A 580 18.45 -11.50 -12.70
C TYR A 580 18.38 -11.76 -11.18
N PHE A 581 17.33 -11.27 -10.52
CA PHE A 581 17.24 -11.24 -9.08
C PHE A 581 16.35 -12.37 -8.57
N ASP A 582 16.85 -13.03 -7.53
CA ASP A 582 16.16 -14.09 -6.81
C ASP A 582 14.87 -13.59 -6.15
N GLU A 583 13.86 -14.44 -6.06
CA GLU A 583 12.51 -14.12 -5.57
C GLU A 583 12.48 -13.64 -4.12
N SER A 584 13.52 -13.94 -3.33
CA SER A 584 13.61 -13.49 -1.94
C SER A 584 13.78 -11.97 -1.78
N ASN A 585 13.98 -11.24 -2.88
CA ASN A 585 14.01 -9.77 -2.86
C ASN A 585 12.61 -9.16 -2.68
N THR A 586 11.56 -9.93 -2.93
CA THR A 586 10.17 -9.59 -2.61
C THR A 586 9.67 -10.50 -1.49
N THR A 587 8.53 -11.17 -1.66
CA THR A 587 7.85 -11.91 -0.59
C THR A 587 7.92 -13.41 -0.79
N ALA A 588 8.37 -13.86 -1.97
CA ALA A 588 8.43 -15.26 -2.31
C ALA A 588 9.65 -15.97 -1.70
N SER A 589 9.53 -17.29 -1.59
CA SER A 589 10.64 -18.16 -1.26
C SER A 589 10.36 -19.56 -1.80
N TYR A 590 11.22 -20.00 -2.72
CA TYR A 590 11.17 -21.33 -3.31
C TYR A 590 12.58 -21.82 -3.68
N ASN A 591 12.76 -23.13 -3.87
CA ASN A 591 14.09 -23.74 -4.04
C ASN A 591 14.46 -23.98 -5.52
N ALA A 592 13.85 -23.26 -6.44
CA ALA A 592 13.93 -23.50 -7.88
C ALA A 592 13.93 -22.20 -8.68
N TYR A 593 14.45 -22.23 -9.90
CA TYR A 593 14.15 -21.18 -10.88
C TYR A 593 12.73 -21.36 -11.41
N PRO A 594 12.08 -20.29 -11.94
CA PRO A 594 10.79 -20.41 -12.58
C PRO A 594 10.72 -21.53 -13.64
N ASP A 595 9.67 -22.34 -13.55
CA ASP A 595 9.38 -23.46 -14.45
C ASP A 595 8.67 -23.02 -15.73
N THR A 596 7.96 -21.89 -15.67
CA THR A 596 7.20 -21.27 -16.76
C THR A 596 7.56 -19.79 -16.88
N LEU A 597 6.94 -19.10 -17.84
CA LEU A 597 6.88 -17.63 -17.82
C LEU A 597 6.10 -17.15 -16.59
N MET A 598 6.42 -15.97 -16.08
CA MET A 598 5.80 -15.37 -14.90
C MET A 598 4.84 -14.23 -15.30
N LEU A 599 4.16 -13.63 -14.31
CA LEU A 599 3.06 -12.67 -14.51
C LEU A 599 3.37 -11.58 -15.55
N TYR A 600 4.50 -10.89 -15.41
CA TYR A 600 4.84 -9.78 -16.31
C TYR A 600 5.31 -10.27 -17.67
N ASP A 601 5.99 -11.42 -17.75
CA ASP A 601 6.41 -12.01 -19.01
C ASP A 601 5.20 -12.36 -19.88
N ILE A 602 4.21 -13.04 -19.27
CA ILE A 602 2.98 -13.46 -19.94
C ILE A 602 2.22 -12.24 -20.43
N LEU A 603 1.97 -11.25 -19.57
CA LEU A 603 1.24 -10.06 -19.97
C LEU A 603 1.98 -9.26 -21.06
N ALA A 604 3.31 -9.14 -20.97
CA ALA A 604 4.11 -8.44 -21.98
C ALA A 604 4.07 -9.15 -23.34
N VAL A 605 4.27 -10.47 -23.39
CA VAL A 605 4.21 -11.22 -24.66
C VAL A 605 2.79 -11.22 -25.23
N GLN A 606 1.75 -11.23 -24.39
CA GLN A 606 0.36 -11.09 -24.82
C GLN A 606 0.04 -9.69 -25.36
N GLN A 607 0.65 -8.63 -24.82
CA GLN A 607 0.53 -7.29 -25.41
C GLN A 607 1.22 -7.25 -26.79
N LEU A 608 2.37 -7.90 -26.96
CA LEU A 608 3.07 -7.94 -28.24
C LEU A 608 2.33 -8.77 -29.30
N TYR A 609 1.76 -9.92 -28.96
CA TYR A 609 1.27 -10.89 -29.95
C TYR A 609 -0.21 -11.30 -29.80
N GLY A 610 -0.89 -10.81 -28.77
CA GLY A 610 -2.24 -11.21 -28.38
C GLY A 610 -2.25 -12.52 -27.57
N ALA A 611 -3.17 -12.63 -26.62
CA ALA A 611 -3.36 -13.82 -25.80
C ALA A 611 -3.81 -15.05 -26.61
N ASN A 612 -3.25 -16.22 -26.30
CA ASN A 612 -3.64 -17.47 -26.92
C ASN A 612 -4.78 -18.13 -26.12
N MET A 613 -6.01 -17.83 -26.53
CA MET A 613 -7.23 -18.37 -25.92
C MET A 613 -7.54 -19.82 -26.29
N THR A 614 -6.68 -20.49 -27.07
CA THR A 614 -6.87 -21.90 -27.45
C THR A 614 -6.08 -22.86 -26.56
N THR A 615 -5.11 -22.33 -25.82
CA THR A 615 -4.31 -23.11 -24.88
C THR A 615 -5.18 -23.57 -23.73
N ARG A 616 -5.28 -24.89 -23.55
CA ARG A 616 -6.00 -25.52 -22.43
C ARG A 616 -7.46 -25.05 -22.28
N ALA A 617 -8.10 -24.67 -23.39
CA ALA A 617 -9.47 -24.15 -23.44
C ALA A 617 -10.61 -25.14 -23.06
N ASP A 618 -10.26 -26.30 -22.49
CA ASP A 618 -11.15 -27.34 -21.96
C ASP A 618 -10.84 -27.48 -20.45
N ASN A 619 -11.66 -28.22 -19.69
CA ASN A 619 -11.43 -28.40 -18.25
C ASN A 619 -10.04 -28.97 -17.91
N THR A 620 -9.27 -28.17 -17.18
CA THR A 620 -7.88 -28.44 -16.85
C THR A 620 -7.66 -28.52 -15.34
N VAL A 621 -6.90 -29.52 -14.91
CA VAL A 621 -6.41 -29.66 -13.54
C VAL A 621 -4.93 -29.29 -13.51
N TYR A 622 -4.60 -28.32 -12.67
CA TYR A 622 -3.24 -27.92 -12.31
C TYR A 622 -2.92 -28.43 -10.91
N GLY A 623 -1.72 -28.93 -10.69
CA GLY A 623 -1.30 -29.50 -9.41
C GLY A 623 -1.38 -31.02 -9.38
N PHE A 624 -1.84 -31.63 -8.30
CA PHE A 624 -2.03 -33.07 -8.25
C PHE A 624 -3.08 -33.51 -9.28
N HIS A 625 -2.93 -34.71 -9.84
CA HIS A 625 -3.83 -35.24 -10.87
C HIS A 625 -3.88 -34.41 -12.17
N SER A 626 -2.84 -33.61 -12.43
CA SER A 626 -2.85 -32.69 -13.56
C SER A 626 -3.01 -33.38 -14.91
N ASN A 627 -3.81 -32.75 -15.78
CA ASN A 627 -3.88 -33.05 -17.22
C ASN A 627 -3.21 -31.96 -18.07
N ALA A 628 -2.59 -30.94 -17.44
CA ALA A 628 -1.94 -29.80 -18.09
C ALA A 628 -0.50 -30.08 -18.55
N GLY A 629 0.08 -31.21 -18.14
CA GLY A 629 1.44 -31.63 -18.48
C GLY A 629 2.37 -31.71 -17.27
N SER A 630 3.56 -32.28 -17.45
CA SER A 630 4.44 -32.65 -16.34
C SER A 630 4.98 -31.47 -15.52
N VAL A 631 5.02 -30.27 -16.09
CA VAL A 631 5.46 -29.06 -15.37
C VAL A 631 4.43 -28.63 -14.32
N TYR A 632 3.15 -28.88 -14.60
CA TYR A 632 2.01 -28.54 -13.73
C TYR A 632 1.58 -29.70 -12.84
N ASP A 633 2.16 -30.90 -12.97
CA ASP A 633 1.82 -32.06 -12.14
C ASP A 633 2.67 -32.12 -10.87
N PHE A 634 2.07 -31.82 -9.71
CA PHE A 634 2.79 -31.78 -8.42
C PHE A 634 3.19 -33.17 -7.87
N ALA A 635 2.74 -34.25 -8.51
CA ALA A 635 3.30 -35.58 -8.27
C ALA A 635 4.68 -35.75 -8.93
N ILE A 636 4.97 -34.98 -9.98
CA ILE A 636 6.22 -35.00 -10.76
C ILE A 636 7.10 -33.78 -10.41
N ASN A 637 6.57 -32.57 -10.55
CA ASN A 637 7.23 -31.33 -10.17
C ASN A 637 7.04 -31.07 -8.67
N ARG A 638 8.06 -31.37 -7.87
CA ARG A 638 7.97 -31.32 -6.39
C ARG A 638 8.29 -29.96 -5.79
N ASP A 639 8.93 -29.09 -6.55
CA ASP A 639 9.31 -27.73 -6.14
C ASP A 639 8.73 -26.70 -7.14
N PRO A 640 7.40 -26.68 -7.37
CA PRO A 640 6.82 -25.90 -8.46
C PRO A 640 6.94 -24.40 -8.22
N ALA A 641 7.50 -23.68 -9.20
CA ALA A 641 7.54 -22.23 -9.26
C ALA A 641 7.02 -21.77 -10.63
N LEU A 642 5.73 -21.47 -10.75
CA LEU A 642 5.07 -21.30 -12.05
C LEU A 642 3.91 -20.32 -12.04
N CYS A 643 3.56 -19.84 -13.23
CA CYS A 643 2.36 -19.05 -13.50
C CYS A 643 1.42 -19.81 -14.45
N ILE A 644 0.15 -19.89 -14.08
CA ILE A 644 -0.88 -20.58 -14.85
C ILE A 644 -1.50 -19.62 -15.87
N TRP A 645 -1.40 -19.97 -17.16
CA TRP A 645 -2.25 -19.40 -18.22
C TRP A 645 -3.26 -20.45 -18.67
N ASP A 646 -4.53 -20.07 -18.72
CA ASP A 646 -5.60 -20.89 -19.24
C ASP A 646 -6.50 -20.07 -20.17
N GLY A 647 -6.82 -20.62 -21.35
CA GLY A 647 -7.66 -20.00 -22.36
C GLY A 647 -9.16 -20.17 -22.12
N GLY A 648 -9.56 -20.98 -21.13
CA GLY A 648 -10.93 -21.14 -20.67
C GLY A 648 -11.27 -22.59 -20.35
N GLY A 649 -12.45 -22.83 -19.79
CA GLY A 649 -12.82 -24.17 -19.36
C GLY A 649 -13.56 -24.11 -18.03
N THR A 650 -13.36 -25.14 -17.23
CA THR A 650 -13.71 -25.13 -15.81
C THR A 650 -12.60 -25.85 -15.10
N ASP A 651 -11.73 -25.07 -14.50
CA ASP A 651 -10.37 -25.45 -14.21
C ASP A 651 -10.17 -25.55 -12.70
N THR A 652 -9.19 -26.36 -12.29
CA THR A 652 -8.96 -26.68 -10.88
C THR A 652 -7.50 -26.54 -10.54
N VAL A 653 -7.21 -25.81 -9.46
CA VAL A 653 -5.94 -25.91 -8.76
C VAL A 653 -6.08 -26.94 -7.65
N ASP A 654 -5.31 -28.04 -7.75
CA ASP A 654 -5.37 -29.20 -6.87
C ASP A 654 -4.08 -29.33 -6.04
N ALA A 655 -4.16 -28.94 -4.76
CA ALA A 655 -3.09 -29.06 -3.78
C ALA A 655 -3.22 -30.33 -2.90
N SER A 656 -4.10 -31.28 -3.26
CA SER A 656 -4.58 -32.35 -2.37
C SER A 656 -3.49 -33.28 -1.82
N GLY A 657 -2.37 -33.40 -2.51
CA GLY A 657 -1.23 -34.22 -2.09
C GLY A 657 -0.28 -33.53 -1.10
N PHE A 658 -0.52 -32.27 -0.72
CA PHE A 658 0.27 -31.56 0.27
C PHE A 658 -0.30 -31.74 1.70
N GLY A 659 0.60 -31.68 2.69
CA GLY A 659 0.25 -31.74 4.11
C GLY A 659 0.65 -30.49 4.91
N GLN A 660 1.28 -29.52 4.24
CA GLN A 660 1.51 -28.18 4.76
C GLN A 660 0.21 -27.38 4.69
N ASN A 661 0.17 -26.22 5.34
CA ASN A 661 -0.91 -25.26 5.14
C ASN A 661 -0.74 -24.57 3.78
N GLN A 662 -1.79 -24.56 2.98
CA GLN A 662 -1.86 -23.88 1.70
C GLN A 662 -2.51 -22.51 1.85
N MET A 663 -2.12 -21.60 0.98
CA MET A 663 -2.84 -20.35 0.73
C MET A 663 -3.11 -20.28 -0.75
N ILE A 664 -4.38 -20.44 -1.12
CA ILE A 664 -4.82 -20.49 -2.51
C ILE A 664 -5.68 -19.25 -2.77
N ASP A 665 -5.24 -18.42 -3.70
CA ASP A 665 -6.01 -17.30 -4.23
C ASP A 665 -6.24 -17.54 -5.73
N LEU A 666 -7.52 -17.60 -6.13
CA LEU A 666 -7.92 -17.85 -7.52
C LEU A 666 -7.98 -16.58 -8.37
N HIS A 667 -7.71 -15.40 -7.81
CA HIS A 667 -7.65 -14.15 -8.58
C HIS A 667 -6.51 -14.19 -9.60
N ASP A 668 -6.76 -13.61 -10.78
CA ASP A 668 -5.68 -13.35 -11.73
C ASP A 668 -4.70 -12.32 -11.15
N GLY A 669 -3.41 -12.46 -11.49
CA GLY A 669 -2.35 -11.65 -10.92
C GLY A 669 -1.98 -11.97 -9.47
N SER A 670 -2.72 -12.86 -8.80
CA SER A 670 -2.44 -13.24 -7.42
C SER A 670 -1.35 -14.29 -7.31
N PHE A 671 -0.78 -14.40 -6.11
CA PHE A 671 0.17 -15.43 -5.73
C PHE A 671 -0.40 -16.30 -4.63
N SER A 672 -0.12 -17.59 -4.73
CA SER A 672 -0.48 -18.63 -3.79
C SER A 672 0.75 -19.24 -3.15
N ASN A 673 0.60 -19.72 -1.92
CA ASN A 673 1.62 -20.44 -1.16
C ASN A 673 1.27 -21.92 -1.16
N MET A 674 2.02 -22.74 -1.89
CA MET A 674 1.74 -24.16 -2.00
C MET A 674 2.94 -25.06 -1.70
N GLY A 675 2.69 -26.22 -1.10
CA GLY A 675 3.73 -27.22 -0.82
C GLY A 675 4.76 -26.81 0.23
N GLY A 676 4.47 -25.76 1.02
CA GLY A 676 5.40 -25.20 2.00
C GLY A 676 6.31 -24.10 1.45
N PHE A 677 6.07 -23.64 0.23
CA PHE A 677 6.72 -22.47 -0.37
C PHE A 677 5.86 -21.21 -0.19
N THR A 678 6.44 -20.06 -0.50
CA THR A 678 5.74 -18.76 -0.47
C THR A 678 5.78 -18.13 -1.86
N GLY A 679 4.63 -17.66 -2.33
CA GLY A 679 4.48 -16.93 -3.58
C GLY A 679 4.89 -17.70 -4.83
N ASN A 680 4.83 -19.04 -4.80
CA ASN A 680 5.43 -19.90 -5.82
C ASN A 680 4.47 -20.22 -6.98
N ILE A 681 3.16 -20.14 -6.77
CA ILE A 681 2.16 -20.37 -7.83
C ILE A 681 1.40 -19.07 -8.08
N SER A 682 1.32 -18.62 -9.32
CA SER A 682 0.50 -17.47 -9.71
C SER A 682 -0.50 -17.83 -10.81
N ILE A 683 -1.52 -17.00 -10.98
CA ILE A 683 -2.46 -17.08 -12.11
C ILE A 683 -2.24 -15.86 -13.00
N ALA A 684 -2.02 -16.06 -14.29
CA ALA A 684 -1.74 -15.00 -15.24
C ALA A 684 -2.93 -14.04 -15.37
N PHE A 685 -2.65 -12.75 -15.61
CA PHE A 685 -3.69 -11.74 -15.84
C PHE A 685 -4.65 -12.17 -16.95
N GLY A 686 -5.95 -12.08 -16.69
CA GLY A 686 -7.03 -12.48 -17.59
C GLY A 686 -7.30 -13.99 -17.69
N ALA A 687 -6.52 -14.84 -17.02
CA ALA A 687 -6.87 -16.26 -16.85
C ALA A 687 -7.94 -16.41 -15.76
N ILE A 688 -8.83 -17.39 -15.91
CA ILE A 688 -9.88 -17.68 -14.93
C ILE A 688 -9.70 -19.13 -14.49
N ILE A 689 -9.64 -19.35 -13.17
CA ILE A 689 -9.66 -20.67 -12.55
C ILE A 689 -10.83 -20.71 -11.58
N GLU A 690 -11.71 -21.70 -11.74
CA GLU A 690 -12.95 -21.76 -10.98
C GLU A 690 -12.80 -22.56 -9.69
N ASN A 691 -11.93 -23.56 -9.62
CA ASN A 691 -11.96 -24.50 -8.51
C ASN A 691 -10.62 -24.58 -7.79
N ALA A 692 -10.69 -24.79 -6.47
CA ALA A 692 -9.54 -25.02 -5.62
C ALA A 692 -9.78 -26.22 -4.71
N ILE A 693 -8.75 -27.05 -4.58
CA ILE A 693 -8.68 -28.11 -3.58
C ILE A 693 -7.43 -27.82 -2.74
N GLY A 694 -7.62 -27.66 -1.43
CA GLY A 694 -6.55 -27.56 -0.44
C GLY A 694 -5.83 -28.90 -0.28
N GLY A 695 -5.62 -29.35 0.95
CA GLY A 695 -4.84 -30.53 1.27
C GLY A 695 -5.26 -31.12 2.61
N SER A 696 -4.26 -31.47 3.41
CA SER A 696 -4.48 -32.00 4.78
C SER A 696 -4.00 -31.05 5.88
N GLY A 697 -3.61 -29.82 5.51
CA GLY A 697 -3.20 -28.76 6.43
C GLY A 697 -4.38 -27.86 6.81
N SER A 698 -4.13 -26.80 7.58
CA SER A 698 -5.12 -25.74 7.78
C SER A 698 -5.02 -24.75 6.64
N ASP A 699 -5.86 -24.91 5.63
CA ASP A 699 -5.72 -24.24 4.35
C ASP A 699 -6.57 -22.97 4.29
N THR A 700 -6.09 -21.95 3.58
CA THR A 700 -6.85 -20.72 3.31
C THR A 700 -7.16 -20.64 1.82
N LEU A 701 -8.44 -20.65 1.47
CA LEU A 701 -8.92 -20.63 0.08
C LEU A 701 -9.71 -19.35 -0.17
N THR A 702 -9.35 -18.64 -1.24
CA THR A 702 -10.10 -17.47 -1.73
C THR A 702 -10.54 -17.74 -3.16
N GLY A 703 -11.85 -17.63 -3.39
CA GLY A 703 -12.44 -17.59 -4.73
C GLY A 703 -12.10 -16.29 -5.47
N ASN A 704 -12.59 -16.20 -6.70
CA ASN A 704 -12.56 -15.02 -7.55
C ASN A 704 -14.00 -14.70 -8.00
N SER A 705 -14.16 -13.79 -8.97
CA SER A 705 -15.48 -13.42 -9.47
C SER A 705 -16.23 -14.51 -10.27
N ALA A 706 -15.66 -15.71 -10.45
CA ALA A 706 -16.29 -16.84 -11.12
C ALA A 706 -17.06 -17.73 -10.13
N SER A 707 -17.85 -18.69 -10.61
CA SER A 707 -18.59 -19.60 -9.73
C SER A 707 -17.63 -20.62 -9.14
N ASN A 708 -17.09 -20.38 -7.95
CA ASN A 708 -16.03 -21.24 -7.44
C ASN A 708 -16.54 -22.50 -6.74
N ALA A 709 -15.85 -23.62 -6.92
CA ALA A 709 -15.96 -24.78 -6.03
C ALA A 709 -14.70 -24.90 -5.18
N LEU A 710 -14.84 -24.68 -3.88
CA LEU A 710 -13.75 -24.67 -2.91
C LEU A 710 -13.86 -25.89 -2.01
N THR A 711 -12.79 -26.68 -1.94
CA THR A 711 -12.67 -27.89 -1.11
C THR A 711 -11.49 -27.68 -0.18
N GLY A 712 -11.73 -27.59 1.13
CA GLY A 712 -10.66 -27.40 2.12
C GLY A 712 -9.79 -28.63 2.26
N GLY A 713 -10.43 -29.80 2.35
CA GLY A 713 -9.79 -31.08 2.57
C GLY A 713 -9.89 -31.50 4.04
N ALA A 714 -8.77 -31.90 4.62
CA ALA A 714 -8.71 -32.20 6.05
C ALA A 714 -7.96 -31.08 6.75
N GLY A 715 -8.41 -30.64 7.91
CA GLY A 715 -7.77 -29.52 8.58
C GLY A 715 -8.81 -28.66 9.26
N ALA A 716 -8.36 -27.52 9.78
CA ALA A 716 -9.25 -26.41 10.13
C ALA A 716 -9.04 -25.36 9.05
N ASP A 717 -9.94 -25.33 8.07
CA ASP A 717 -9.78 -24.56 6.84
C ASP A 717 -10.49 -23.21 6.91
N THR A 718 -10.03 -22.24 6.14
CA THR A 718 -10.59 -20.89 6.07
C THR A 718 -11.00 -20.54 4.65
N PHE A 719 -12.29 -20.25 4.45
CA PHE A 719 -12.84 -19.82 3.17
C PHE A 719 -13.08 -18.32 3.18
N CYS A 720 -12.36 -17.57 2.35
CA CYS A 720 -12.38 -16.11 2.34
C CYS A 720 -13.32 -15.55 1.28
N PHE A 721 -14.20 -14.63 1.68
CA PHE A 721 -15.10 -13.87 0.81
C PHE A 721 -14.74 -12.40 0.85
N LYS A 722 -14.04 -11.93 -0.19
CA LYS A 722 -13.59 -10.54 -0.37
C LYS A 722 -14.10 -9.87 -1.65
N ASP A 723 -14.93 -10.56 -2.43
CA ASP A 723 -15.37 -10.08 -3.74
C ASP A 723 -16.71 -9.34 -3.69
N PHE A 724 -16.92 -8.47 -4.69
CA PHE A 724 -18.10 -7.63 -4.76
C PHE A 724 -19.40 -8.43 -4.91
N LEU A 725 -20.30 -8.29 -3.94
CA LEU A 725 -21.64 -8.89 -3.96
C LEU A 725 -22.63 -8.00 -4.74
N GLY A 726 -22.80 -8.26 -6.05
CA GLY A 726 -23.74 -7.49 -6.88
C GLY A 726 -24.08 -8.12 -8.23
N VAL A 727 -24.50 -7.29 -9.19
CA VAL A 727 -24.90 -7.77 -10.53
C VAL A 727 -23.69 -8.38 -11.26
N GLY A 728 -23.80 -9.65 -11.66
CA GLY A 728 -22.72 -10.39 -12.30
C GLY A 728 -21.86 -11.24 -11.33
N PHE A 729 -22.09 -11.13 -10.02
CA PHE A 729 -21.49 -12.04 -9.04
C PHE A 729 -22.08 -13.44 -9.16
N SER A 730 -21.21 -14.44 -9.16
CA SER A 730 -21.52 -15.87 -9.09
C SER A 730 -21.49 -16.37 -7.66
N ILE A 731 -22.28 -17.40 -7.38
CA ILE A 731 -22.38 -17.96 -6.03
C ILE A 731 -21.40 -19.11 -5.88
N ASP A 732 -20.48 -18.99 -4.94
CA ASP A 732 -19.51 -20.03 -4.64
C ASP A 732 -20.14 -21.23 -3.93
N THR A 733 -19.47 -22.36 -4.02
CA THR A 733 -19.82 -23.59 -3.31
C THR A 733 -18.63 -24.09 -2.51
N ILE A 734 -18.78 -24.15 -1.20
CA ILE A 734 -17.84 -24.87 -0.32
C ILE A 734 -18.31 -26.32 -0.23
N THR A 735 -17.47 -27.25 -0.69
CA THR A 735 -17.90 -28.62 -0.98
C THR A 735 -17.88 -29.54 0.25
N ASP A 736 -17.06 -29.23 1.26
CA ASP A 736 -16.75 -30.11 2.39
C ASP A 736 -16.77 -29.45 3.78
N PHE A 737 -17.37 -28.27 3.90
CA PHE A 737 -17.39 -27.48 5.15
C PHE A 737 -17.76 -28.29 6.41
N SER A 738 -16.86 -28.26 7.39
CA SER A 738 -17.01 -28.79 8.74
C SER A 738 -17.31 -27.67 9.73
N ALA A 739 -18.55 -27.58 10.22
CA ALA A 739 -18.92 -26.65 11.31
C ALA A 739 -18.22 -26.94 12.66
N GLN A 740 -17.39 -27.98 12.73
CA GLN A 740 -16.56 -28.27 13.89
C GLN A 740 -15.16 -27.62 13.78
N ASP A 741 -14.64 -27.49 12.56
CA ASP A 741 -13.22 -27.21 12.31
C ASP A 741 -13.02 -25.95 11.45
N ASP A 742 -13.89 -25.69 10.48
CA ASP A 742 -13.69 -24.69 9.43
C ASP A 742 -14.26 -23.32 9.79
N THR A 743 -13.72 -22.29 9.12
CA THR A 743 -14.11 -20.89 9.28
C THR A 743 -14.45 -20.24 7.94
N ILE A 744 -15.50 -19.43 7.92
CA ILE A 744 -15.84 -18.53 6.82
C ILE A 744 -15.38 -17.13 7.20
N ARG A 745 -14.48 -16.55 6.41
CA ARG A 745 -13.95 -15.21 6.65
C ARG A 745 -14.57 -14.19 5.70
N LEU A 746 -15.09 -13.12 6.27
CA LEU A 746 -15.85 -12.07 5.57
C LEU A 746 -15.08 -10.76 5.58
N ASP A 747 -14.84 -10.17 4.41
CA ASP A 747 -14.15 -8.89 4.29
C ASP A 747 -15.10 -7.71 4.62
N PRO A 748 -14.79 -6.85 5.60
CA PRO A 748 -15.64 -5.71 5.97
C PRO A 748 -15.80 -4.67 4.85
N ALA A 749 -14.93 -4.62 3.84
CA ALA A 749 -15.10 -3.78 2.65
C ALA A 749 -16.31 -4.20 1.80
N ILE A 750 -16.66 -5.48 1.84
CA ILE A 750 -17.83 -6.05 1.14
C ILE A 750 -19.02 -6.13 2.10
N PHE A 751 -18.80 -6.74 3.26
CA PHE A 751 -19.80 -6.96 4.30
C PHE A 751 -19.91 -5.73 5.22
N THR A 752 -20.05 -4.54 4.61
CA THR A 752 -19.98 -3.21 5.25
C THR A 752 -20.91 -2.94 6.44
N ALA A 753 -21.91 -3.79 6.68
CA ALA A 753 -22.80 -3.70 7.83
C ALA A 753 -22.31 -4.51 9.05
N LEU A 754 -21.21 -5.24 8.92
CA LEU A 754 -20.54 -6.00 9.98
C LEU A 754 -19.42 -5.18 10.62
N ALA A 755 -19.22 -5.37 11.91
CA ALA A 755 -18.08 -4.77 12.62
C ALA A 755 -16.81 -5.62 12.37
N PRO A 756 -15.68 -5.00 11.97
CA PRO A 756 -14.44 -5.73 11.69
C PRO A 756 -13.73 -6.20 12.97
N GLY A 757 -12.75 -7.09 12.79
CA GLY A 757 -11.77 -7.43 13.84
C GLY A 757 -12.20 -8.50 14.85
N GLY A 758 -12.90 -9.55 14.41
CA GLY A 758 -13.21 -10.69 15.29
C GLY A 758 -14.32 -11.62 14.82
N PRO A 759 -14.76 -12.56 15.68
CA PRO A 759 -15.89 -13.45 15.39
C PRO A 759 -17.17 -12.66 15.11
N LEU A 760 -18.04 -13.21 14.27
CA LEU A 760 -19.35 -12.64 14.02
C LEU A 760 -20.18 -12.60 15.32
N SER A 761 -20.80 -11.45 15.61
CA SER A 761 -21.72 -11.33 16.74
C SER A 761 -22.89 -12.30 16.59
N ALA A 762 -23.27 -12.98 17.67
CA ALA A 762 -24.44 -13.86 17.67
C ALA A 762 -25.74 -13.12 17.30
N ASP A 763 -25.83 -11.83 17.63
CA ASP A 763 -26.98 -10.97 17.28
C ASP A 763 -27.04 -10.64 15.77
N ALA A 764 -25.96 -10.88 15.03
CA ALA A 764 -25.88 -10.63 13.59
C ALA A 764 -26.12 -11.91 12.76
N PHE A 765 -26.39 -13.05 13.40
CA PHE A 765 -26.51 -14.34 12.74
C PHE A 765 -27.88 -15.00 12.97
N HIS A 766 -28.48 -15.51 11.88
CA HIS A 766 -29.75 -16.22 11.95
C HIS A 766 -29.78 -17.51 11.12
N VAL A 767 -30.36 -18.57 11.68
CA VAL A 767 -30.63 -19.81 10.93
C VAL A 767 -32.00 -19.71 10.26
N GLY A 768 -31.99 -19.46 8.95
CA GLY A 768 -33.16 -19.26 8.11
C GLY A 768 -32.76 -18.69 6.74
N SER A 769 -33.72 -18.54 5.82
CA SER A 769 -33.48 -17.94 4.50
C SER A 769 -33.83 -16.44 4.43
N ILE A 770 -34.29 -15.85 5.54
CA ILE A 770 -34.64 -14.44 5.69
C ILE A 770 -34.19 -13.95 7.07
N ALA A 771 -33.88 -12.66 7.20
CA ALA A 771 -33.63 -12.04 8.50
C ALA A 771 -34.86 -12.17 9.42
N ALA A 772 -34.65 -12.54 10.67
CA ALA A 772 -35.68 -12.59 11.70
C ALA A 772 -35.86 -11.23 12.40
N ASP A 773 -34.79 -10.45 12.52
CA ASP A 773 -34.82 -9.11 13.08
C ASP A 773 -33.92 -8.09 12.33
N ALA A 774 -33.85 -6.87 12.86
CA ALA A 774 -33.14 -5.76 12.22
C ALA A 774 -31.61 -5.80 12.47
N SER A 775 -31.12 -6.68 13.34
CA SER A 775 -29.69 -6.88 13.62
C SER A 775 -29.08 -8.01 12.80
N ASP A 776 -29.87 -8.98 12.36
CA ASP A 776 -29.40 -10.06 11.47
C ASP A 776 -28.71 -9.50 10.22
N ARG A 777 -27.51 -10.02 9.93
CA ARG A 777 -26.71 -9.67 8.76
C ARG A 777 -26.31 -10.89 7.96
N ILE A 778 -26.06 -12.01 8.61
CA ILE A 778 -25.71 -13.27 7.96
C ILE A 778 -26.80 -14.29 8.28
N MET A 779 -27.32 -14.94 7.23
CA MET A 779 -28.32 -15.99 7.39
C MET A 779 -27.87 -17.29 6.75
N TYR A 780 -28.20 -18.40 7.41
CA TYR A 780 -27.92 -19.75 6.94
C TYR A 780 -29.20 -20.55 6.77
N ASP A 781 -29.54 -20.92 5.53
CA ASP A 781 -30.62 -21.85 5.25
C ASP A 781 -30.14 -23.29 5.43
N SER A 782 -30.34 -23.84 6.63
CA SER A 782 -29.96 -25.22 6.97
C SER A 782 -30.53 -26.32 6.06
N GLY A 783 -31.62 -26.05 5.33
CA GLY A 783 -32.21 -27.03 4.40
C GLY A 783 -31.45 -27.12 3.07
N SER A 784 -31.08 -25.96 2.52
CA SER A 784 -30.39 -25.86 1.22
C SER A 784 -28.87 -25.74 1.34
N GLY A 785 -28.36 -25.27 2.46
CA GLY A 785 -26.96 -24.91 2.67
C GLY A 785 -26.61 -23.48 2.26
N ALA A 786 -27.57 -22.69 1.75
CA ALA A 786 -27.31 -21.35 1.24
C ALA A 786 -27.00 -20.34 2.36
N LEU A 787 -25.99 -19.50 2.12
CA LEU A 787 -25.55 -18.40 2.97
C LEU A 787 -25.92 -17.06 2.35
N TYR A 788 -26.53 -16.20 3.15
CA TYR A 788 -27.04 -14.91 2.72
C TYR A 788 -26.44 -13.78 3.54
N TYR A 789 -26.17 -12.66 2.88
CA TYR A 789 -25.84 -11.39 3.50
C TYR A 789 -27.00 -10.41 3.33
N ASP A 790 -27.52 -9.90 4.43
CA ASP A 790 -28.52 -8.85 4.47
C ASP A 790 -27.93 -7.57 5.06
N ARG A 791 -27.80 -6.54 4.22
CA ARG A 791 -27.18 -5.28 4.63
C ARG A 791 -28.06 -4.48 5.59
N ASP A 792 -29.38 -4.64 5.55
CA ASP A 792 -30.31 -3.90 6.42
C ASP A 792 -31.17 -4.79 7.33
N GLY A 793 -30.92 -6.10 7.32
CA GLY A 793 -31.67 -7.08 8.11
C GLY A 793 -33.13 -7.09 7.69
N ALA A 794 -34.06 -7.10 8.64
CA ALA A 794 -35.49 -6.96 8.35
C ALA A 794 -35.92 -5.58 7.78
N GLY A 795 -34.99 -4.77 7.25
CA GLY A 795 -35.17 -3.39 6.76
C GLY A 795 -35.79 -3.26 5.36
N GLY A 796 -35.95 -4.38 4.63
CA GLY A 796 -36.72 -4.46 3.39
C GLY A 796 -35.89 -4.40 2.11
N ARG A 797 -34.54 -4.30 2.20
CA ARG A 797 -33.68 -4.73 1.09
C ARG A 797 -33.67 -6.26 1.04
N ALA A 798 -33.42 -6.79 -0.15
CA ALA A 798 -33.30 -8.24 -0.30
C ALA A 798 -31.90 -8.68 0.12
N ALA A 799 -31.84 -9.74 0.92
CA ALA A 799 -30.60 -10.45 1.19
C ALA A 799 -29.99 -11.03 -0.09
N VAL A 800 -28.66 -11.06 -0.15
CA VAL A 800 -27.88 -11.57 -1.28
C VAL A 800 -27.28 -12.91 -0.89
N CYS A 801 -27.55 -13.95 -1.66
CA CYS A 801 -26.86 -15.24 -1.51
C CYS A 801 -25.41 -15.08 -1.98
N PHE A 802 -24.45 -15.41 -1.13
CA PHE A 802 -23.03 -15.27 -1.46
C PHE A 802 -22.28 -16.60 -1.55
N ALA A 803 -22.78 -17.65 -0.89
CA ALA A 803 -22.16 -18.97 -0.92
C ALA A 803 -23.17 -20.09 -0.64
N ASN A 804 -22.82 -21.31 -1.04
CA ASN A 804 -23.53 -22.53 -0.67
C ASN A 804 -22.60 -23.48 0.08
N LEU A 805 -23.14 -24.08 1.14
CA LEU A 805 -22.57 -25.22 1.85
C LEU A 805 -23.38 -26.49 1.53
N SER A 806 -22.95 -27.62 2.08
CA SER A 806 -23.83 -28.79 2.21
C SER A 806 -25.01 -28.50 3.16
N GLY A 807 -26.20 -28.96 2.82
CA GLY A 807 -27.38 -28.86 3.68
C GLY A 807 -27.29 -29.74 4.92
N GLY A 808 -27.90 -29.30 6.03
CA GLY A 808 -27.98 -30.04 7.29
C GLY A 808 -26.80 -29.87 8.25
N LEU A 809 -25.90 -28.91 8.00
CA LEU A 809 -24.79 -28.59 8.89
C LEU A 809 -25.26 -27.77 10.10
N ALA A 810 -24.54 -27.90 11.22
CA ALA A 810 -24.85 -27.22 12.47
C ALA A 810 -24.11 -25.87 12.57
N VAL A 811 -24.31 -25.00 11.57
CA VAL A 811 -23.59 -23.73 11.45
C VAL A 811 -24.07 -22.71 12.50
N THR A 812 -23.13 -21.98 13.09
CA THR A 812 -23.34 -20.93 14.10
C THR A 812 -22.54 -19.67 13.78
N SER A 813 -22.75 -18.58 14.53
CA SER A 813 -21.95 -17.36 14.37
C SER A 813 -20.46 -17.56 14.69
N ALA A 814 -20.09 -18.61 15.43
CA ALA A 814 -18.69 -18.92 15.73
C ALA A 814 -17.90 -19.42 14.50
N ASP A 815 -18.60 -19.88 13.46
CA ASP A 815 -18.00 -20.36 12.22
C ASP A 815 -17.66 -19.20 11.27
N PHE A 816 -17.96 -17.96 11.67
CA PHE A 816 -17.72 -16.76 10.86
C PHE A 816 -16.75 -15.81 11.57
N GLN A 817 -15.82 -15.27 10.79
CA GLN A 817 -14.92 -14.19 11.21
C GLN A 817 -15.08 -12.99 10.28
N VAL A 818 -15.14 -11.79 10.84
CA VAL A 818 -15.04 -10.54 10.08
C VAL A 818 -13.59 -10.08 10.18
N ALA A 819 -12.94 -9.90 9.02
CA ALA A 819 -11.51 -9.64 8.91
C ALA A 819 -11.06 -8.44 9.74
#